data_AF-A0A1C3XHW5-F1
#
_entry.id   AF-A0A1C3XHW5-F1
#
_cell.length_a   1.000
_cell.length_b   1.000
_cell.length_c   1.000
_cell.angle_alpha   90.00
_cell.angle_beta   90.00
_cell.angle_gamma   90.00
#
_symmetry.space_group_name_H-M   'P 1'
#
loop_
_entity.id
_entity.type
_entity.pdbx_description
1 polymer ?
#
loop_
_entity_poly.entity_id
_entity_poly.type
_entity_poly.pdbx_seq_one_letter_code
_entity_poly.pdbx_strand_id
1 'polypeptide(L)'
;MGRPVRPKANFLRLVDSGPAEPLTENSFARPAWQNTLFASANPSLIVIVDCEHVTEHELTTTLAGSKPKYVLDIRRVPRFDIGRLTRRAAFVAFQAAGAQYIDLTSIHRQNKSSSAPDSIGRAINDALSFSSKDGAIAVLVENNQFSEDYITAVLDALPSENDEPWDVFRVPLAASAVPAPSYREVVFISHANPKDNEFAVWLAQQLTLCGYSVWCDVNNLSAGDRFWEDIENCIRNRCAKVIVVLSKTSQSASGVLDEIDLAIRVERASQLTRFVLPVRLDDLPFAEVRANLGRKNIIDFHKNWASGLKAIIDALARDRVPRIDSAGLSVLNFGAQKNHANRVIDRPERLTSNWLAIRKLPPFVYYYDVAAPLEQVDAIAAAMRTPSFRHLRLIGTFSDAKQFALSDHPDILTERYKVGIEDFLTGHSTNASSVKPREAHNITISMLRQAWNKEMADRGLRSFAMASNSLAWYMPSNLLDRNTVTFLDSDQKKRRKVMVNWSERRKVFWHFAVEARPSLGLQPRYTLRQHVIFTADGQTPLVSKERMHVLRRRFCKSWWNDRWRDLLIGFVAWLNSSNGLTLDASLQVELDQQLLSFVSPVSLESDQDIIDGHTETDDDELSDDDFDVSDEMDDLGSDMRDTSEA
;
A
#
# COMPACT_ATOMS: atom_id res chain seq x y z
N MET A 1 41.87 32.35 49.79
CA MET A 1 40.80 33.29 49.38
C MET A 1 39.77 32.50 48.59
N GLY A 2 38.57 32.31 49.13
CA GLY A 2 37.50 31.61 48.41
C GLY A 2 37.06 32.42 47.20
N ARG A 3 36.84 31.76 46.05
CA ARG A 3 36.23 32.41 44.88
C ARG A 3 34.88 33.02 45.31
N PRO A 4 34.56 34.27 44.93
CA PRO A 4 33.24 34.84 45.20
C PRO A 4 32.17 33.92 44.59
N VAL A 5 31.17 33.56 45.39
CA VAL A 5 30.01 32.77 44.96
C VAL A 5 29.22 33.65 44.00
N ARG A 6 29.30 33.36 42.70
CA ARG A 6 28.52 34.07 41.68
C ARG A 6 27.03 33.68 41.81
N PRO A 7 26.10 34.60 41.54
CA PRO A 7 24.68 34.30 41.55
C PRO A 7 24.33 33.32 40.41
N LYS A 8 23.46 32.33 40.70
CA LYS A 8 23.03 31.32 39.72
C LYS A 8 22.08 31.94 38.69
N ALA A 9 22.18 31.52 37.44
CA ALA A 9 21.28 31.94 36.38
C ALA A 9 19.80 31.59 36.69
N ASN A 10 18.89 32.51 36.36
CA ASN A 10 17.46 32.36 36.54
C ASN A 10 16.84 31.85 35.23
N PHE A 11 16.42 30.59 35.18
CA PHE A 11 15.68 30.09 34.02
C PHE A 11 14.23 30.57 34.08
N LEU A 12 13.86 31.47 33.16
CA LEU A 12 12.50 31.94 32.99
C LEU A 12 11.65 30.78 32.45
N ARG A 13 10.65 30.36 33.23
CA ARG A 13 9.68 29.31 32.89
C ARG A 13 8.27 29.90 32.98
N LEU A 14 7.40 29.61 32.01
CA LEU A 14 5.98 29.93 32.12
C LEU A 14 5.38 29.02 33.20
N VAL A 15 4.92 29.61 34.30
CA VAL A 15 4.27 28.89 35.41
C VAL A 15 2.76 29.01 35.22
N ASP A 16 2.21 28.23 34.30
CA ASP A 16 0.77 27.96 34.27
C ASP A 16 0.54 26.48 33.99
N SER A 17 -0.27 25.83 34.83
CA SER A 17 -0.60 24.41 34.75
C SER A 17 -1.61 24.06 33.63
N GLY A 18 -1.70 24.91 32.60
CA GLY A 18 -2.55 24.75 31.42
C GLY A 18 -1.78 24.21 30.21
N PRO A 19 -2.45 23.96 29.07
CA PRO A 19 -1.76 23.67 27.81
C PRO A 19 -0.78 24.82 27.51
N ALA A 20 0.45 24.49 27.08
CA ALA A 20 1.50 25.47 26.84
C ALA A 20 0.99 26.61 25.94
N GLU A 21 0.95 27.82 26.47
CA GLU A 21 0.55 28.99 25.69
C GLU A 21 1.56 29.20 24.55
N PRO A 22 1.08 29.58 23.34
CA PRO A 22 1.97 29.85 22.23
C PRO A 22 2.94 30.98 22.58
N LEU A 23 4.19 30.89 22.09
CA LEU A 23 5.17 31.95 22.26
C LEU A 23 4.63 33.25 21.64
N THR A 24 4.57 34.32 22.43
CA THR A 24 4.17 35.66 21.98
C THR A 24 5.27 36.68 22.30
N GLU A 25 5.20 37.88 21.71
CA GLU A 25 6.17 38.94 22.02
C GLU A 25 6.16 39.30 23.52
N ASN A 26 5.00 39.19 24.19
CA ASN A 26 4.85 39.45 25.62
C ASN A 26 5.51 38.38 26.49
N SER A 27 5.84 37.20 25.96
CA SER A 27 6.56 36.15 26.70
C SER A 27 7.96 36.58 27.14
N PHE A 28 8.51 37.64 26.53
CA PHE A 28 9.83 38.20 26.85
C PHE A 28 9.77 39.40 27.80
N ALA A 29 8.57 39.84 28.20
CA ALA A 29 8.40 40.95 29.15
C ALA A 29 8.72 40.51 30.59
N ARG A 30 9.31 41.40 31.39
CA ARG A 30 9.48 41.15 32.83
C ARG A 30 8.10 41.02 33.50
N PRO A 31 7.90 40.02 34.39
CA PRO A 31 6.69 39.92 35.21
C PRO A 31 6.41 41.22 35.96
N ALA A 32 5.14 41.61 36.09
CA ALA A 32 4.73 42.93 36.59
C ALA A 32 5.27 43.29 38.00
N TRP A 33 5.62 42.30 38.83
CA TRP A 33 6.20 42.50 40.16
C TRP A 33 7.72 42.84 40.13
N GLN A 34 8.37 42.75 38.97
CA GLN A 34 9.78 43.13 38.73
C GLN A 34 9.94 44.42 37.92
N ASN A 35 8.86 45.12 37.56
CA ASN A 35 8.93 46.35 36.78
C ASN A 35 9.17 47.56 37.68
N THR A 36 10.31 48.24 37.48
CA THR A 36 10.46 49.66 37.82
C THR A 36 9.75 50.50 36.75
N LEU A 37 9.14 51.63 37.14
CA LEU A 37 8.31 52.53 36.33
C LEU A 37 8.91 53.00 34.97
N PHE A 38 10.18 52.68 34.68
CA PHE A 38 10.92 53.18 33.52
C PHE A 38 11.78 52.14 32.78
N ALA A 39 11.75 50.85 33.13
CA ALA A 39 12.61 49.83 32.50
C ALA A 39 11.80 48.86 31.63
N SER A 40 11.65 49.17 30.33
CA SER A 40 11.05 48.27 29.34
C SER A 40 12.06 47.29 28.70
N ALA A 41 13.36 47.50 28.92
CA ALA A 41 14.41 46.61 28.46
C ALA A 41 14.91 45.77 29.64
N ASN A 42 14.99 44.44 29.46
CA ASN A 42 15.69 43.55 30.39
C ASN A 42 17.14 43.37 29.90
N PRO A 43 18.11 44.16 30.38
CA PRO A 43 19.51 44.05 29.94
C PRO A 43 20.15 42.71 30.37
N SER A 44 19.58 42.05 31.38
CA SER A 44 20.04 40.75 31.89
C SER A 44 19.37 39.56 31.18
N LEU A 45 18.57 39.79 30.12
CA LEU A 45 17.92 38.72 29.36
C LEU A 45 18.89 38.09 28.37
N ILE A 46 19.07 36.78 28.47
CA ILE A 46 19.72 35.96 27.45
C ILE A 46 18.73 34.94 26.90
N VAL A 47 18.53 34.96 25.59
CA VAL A 47 17.66 34.03 24.88
C VAL A 47 18.50 32.98 24.17
N ILE A 48 18.34 31.73 24.55
CA ILE A 48 19.00 30.59 23.90
C ILE A 48 18.03 30.00 22.88
N VAL A 49 18.45 29.94 21.62
CA VAL A 49 17.62 29.48 20.50
C VAL A 49 18.20 28.19 19.92
N ASP A 50 17.50 27.08 20.13
CA ASP A 50 17.82 25.80 19.50
C ASP A 50 17.45 25.83 18.02
N CYS A 51 18.45 26.03 17.16
CA CYS A 51 18.23 26.18 15.73
C CYS A 51 17.82 24.88 15.03
N GLU A 52 17.92 23.72 15.68
CA GLU A 52 17.46 22.44 15.12
C GLU A 52 15.95 22.23 15.33
N HIS A 53 15.37 22.85 16.36
CA HIS A 53 13.98 22.61 16.77
C HIS A 53 13.09 23.87 16.71
N VAL A 54 13.66 25.07 16.61
CA VAL A 54 12.89 26.32 16.50
C VAL A 54 12.12 26.38 15.18
N THR A 55 10.87 26.85 15.23
CA THR A 55 10.10 27.16 14.02
C THR A 55 10.38 28.58 13.50
N GLU A 56 10.04 28.85 12.23
CA GLU A 56 10.15 30.20 11.65
C GLU A 56 9.34 31.22 12.46
N HIS A 57 8.14 30.84 12.91
CA HIS A 57 7.30 31.69 13.75
C HIS A 57 7.96 31.97 15.10
N GLU A 58 8.47 30.96 15.79
CA GLU A 58 9.13 31.16 17.10
C GLU A 58 10.38 32.02 16.99
N LEU A 59 11.20 31.85 15.95
CA LEU A 59 12.39 32.67 15.73
C LEU A 59 12.01 34.14 15.49
N THR A 60 11.03 34.40 14.63
CA THR A 60 10.56 35.76 14.34
C THR A 60 9.93 36.42 15.58
N THR A 61 9.07 35.71 16.31
CA THR A 61 8.48 36.17 17.58
C THR A 61 9.56 36.42 18.63
N THR A 62 10.60 35.60 18.68
CA THR A 62 11.74 35.77 19.59
C THR A 62 12.49 37.06 19.31
N LEU A 63 12.82 37.34 18.05
CA LEU A 63 13.52 38.56 17.66
C LEU A 63 12.66 39.81 17.92
N ALA A 64 11.36 39.74 17.61
CA ALA A 64 10.43 40.84 17.81
C ALA A 64 10.17 41.13 19.31
N GLY A 65 10.02 40.09 20.12
CA GLY A 65 9.72 40.19 21.55
C GLY A 65 10.94 40.51 22.42
N SER A 66 12.06 39.80 22.22
CA SER A 66 13.27 40.03 23.03
C SER A 66 14.09 41.24 22.60
N LYS A 67 13.92 41.71 21.35
CA LYS A 67 14.66 42.84 20.74
C LYS A 67 16.16 42.79 21.08
N PRO A 68 16.85 41.70 20.70
CA PRO A 68 18.22 41.50 21.14
C PRO A 68 19.13 42.53 20.47
N LYS A 69 20.09 43.06 21.23
CA LYS A 69 21.15 43.92 20.69
C LYS A 69 22.16 43.10 19.88
N TYR A 70 22.38 41.84 20.29
CA TYR A 70 23.32 40.92 19.66
C TYR A 70 22.67 39.56 19.38
N VAL A 71 22.94 39.01 18.20
CA VAL A 71 22.68 37.61 17.86
C VAL A 71 24.02 36.91 17.70
N LEU A 72 24.36 36.05 18.66
CA LEU A 72 25.63 35.33 18.70
C LEU A 72 25.43 33.92 18.16
N ASP A 73 26.23 33.52 17.18
CA ASP A 73 26.16 32.18 16.60
C ASP A 73 27.31 31.31 17.07
N ILE A 74 27.03 30.37 17.98
CA ILE A 74 28.03 29.45 18.55
C ILE A 74 27.88 28.03 18.00
N ARG A 75 27.12 27.85 16.93
CA ARG A 75 26.95 26.54 16.29
C ARG A 75 28.25 26.12 15.60
N ARG A 76 28.43 24.83 15.36
CA ARG A 76 29.61 24.35 14.63
C ARG A 76 29.50 24.68 13.14
N VAL A 77 28.28 24.64 12.59
CA VAL A 77 27.99 24.97 11.19
C VAL A 77 26.73 25.84 11.10
N PRO A 78 26.85 27.17 10.86
CA PRO A 78 25.72 28.10 10.76
C PRO A 78 24.88 27.85 9.51
N ARG A 79 23.87 27.00 9.63
CA ARG A 79 22.82 26.83 8.62
C ARG A 79 21.53 27.46 9.10
N PHE A 80 20.79 28.07 8.19
CA PHE A 80 19.53 28.76 8.49
C PHE A 80 18.37 28.06 7.79
N ASP A 81 18.42 26.74 7.68
CA ASP A 81 17.43 25.92 6.97
C ASP A 81 16.19 25.66 7.85
N ILE A 82 15.68 26.72 8.50
CA ILE A 82 14.55 26.68 9.44
C ILE A 82 13.26 26.84 8.64
N GLY A 83 12.62 25.74 8.28
CA GLY A 83 11.40 25.75 7.47
C GLY A 83 11.64 26.36 6.08
N ARG A 84 11.02 27.51 5.78
CA ARG A 84 11.24 28.26 4.52
C ARG A 84 12.23 29.42 4.68
N LEU A 85 12.73 29.65 5.89
CA LEU A 85 13.67 30.70 6.18
C LEU A 85 14.98 30.41 5.44
N THR A 86 15.47 31.38 4.68
CA THR A 86 16.80 31.29 4.06
C THR A 86 17.78 32.12 4.88
N ARG A 87 19.09 31.90 4.70
CA ARG A 87 20.13 32.77 5.30
C ARG A 87 19.87 34.25 5.02
N ARG A 88 19.44 34.60 3.80
CA ARG A 88 19.11 35.99 3.46
C ARG A 88 17.94 36.52 4.31
N ALA A 89 16.89 35.73 4.48
CA ALA A 89 15.73 36.11 5.29
C ALA A 89 16.09 36.24 6.79
N ALA A 90 16.93 35.34 7.31
CA ALA A 90 17.42 35.41 8.70
C ALA A 90 18.12 36.74 9.00
N PHE A 91 19.06 37.14 8.12
CA PHE A 91 19.81 38.39 8.30
C PHE A 91 18.95 39.63 8.14
N VAL A 92 17.94 39.59 7.26
CA VAL A 92 16.93 40.66 7.17
C VAL A 92 16.14 40.76 8.48
N ALA A 93 15.77 39.64 9.09
CA ALA A 93 15.07 39.62 10.38
C ALA A 93 15.95 40.18 11.53
N PHE A 94 17.24 39.83 11.57
CA PHE A 94 18.18 40.41 12.54
C PHE A 94 18.30 41.92 12.37
N GLN A 95 18.43 42.40 11.14
CA GLN A 95 18.50 43.83 10.84
C GLN A 95 17.20 44.56 11.21
N ALA A 96 16.04 43.96 10.93
CA ALA A 96 14.74 44.50 11.30
C ALA A 96 14.55 44.60 12.82
N ALA A 97 15.13 43.67 13.57
CA ALA A 97 15.16 43.70 15.04
C ALA A 97 16.20 44.68 15.62
N GLY A 98 17.03 45.31 14.78
CA GLY A 98 18.13 46.17 15.22
C GLY A 98 19.31 45.41 15.83
N ALA A 99 19.39 44.10 15.61
CA ALA A 99 20.39 43.22 16.22
C ALA A 99 21.67 43.11 15.37
N GLN A 100 22.83 43.16 16.02
CA GLN A 100 24.11 42.87 15.39
C GLN A 100 24.41 41.37 15.45
N TYR A 101 24.56 40.74 14.28
CA TYR A 101 24.96 39.34 14.18
C TYR A 101 26.48 39.18 14.36
N ILE A 102 26.90 38.25 15.22
CA ILE A 102 28.30 37.92 15.47
C ILE A 102 28.50 36.41 15.29
N ASP A 103 29.38 36.05 14.35
CA ASP A 103 29.75 34.67 14.08
C ASP A 103 30.92 34.24 14.99
N LEU A 104 30.65 33.32 15.90
CA LEU A 104 31.62 32.75 16.84
C LEU A 104 32.04 31.32 16.48
N THR A 105 31.73 30.87 15.26
CA THR A 105 32.00 29.48 14.83
C THR A 105 33.48 29.18 14.70
N SER A 106 34.32 30.21 14.53
CA SER A 106 35.78 30.10 14.49
C SER A 106 36.37 29.46 15.75
N ILE A 107 35.68 29.55 16.90
CA ILE A 107 36.08 28.91 18.16
C ILE A 107 36.23 27.39 17.97
N HIS A 108 35.33 26.75 17.21
CA HIS A 108 35.33 25.30 16.99
C HIS A 108 36.48 24.79 16.11
N ARG A 109 37.25 25.70 15.48
CA ARG A 109 38.39 25.33 14.61
C ARG A 109 39.70 25.16 15.39
N GLN A 110 39.78 25.64 16.63
CA GLN A 110 41.02 25.61 17.42
C GLN A 110 40.98 24.49 18.48
N ASN A 111 41.44 23.28 18.17
CA ASN A 111 41.56 22.12 19.10
C ASN A 111 40.26 21.57 19.72
N LYS A 112 40.23 20.28 20.11
CA LYS A 112 39.04 19.63 20.73
C LYS A 112 38.56 20.25 22.06
N SER A 113 39.38 21.03 22.77
CA SER A 113 38.99 21.68 24.04
C SER A 113 38.33 23.06 23.87
N SER A 114 38.23 23.58 22.65
CA SER A 114 37.61 24.89 22.38
C SER A 114 36.08 24.84 22.34
N SER A 115 35.48 23.67 22.16
CA SER A 115 34.02 23.46 22.24
C SER A 115 33.51 23.25 23.67
N ALA A 116 34.37 23.41 24.68
CA ALA A 116 33.96 23.34 26.07
C ALA A 116 33.15 24.60 26.45
N PRO A 117 32.10 24.49 27.29
CA PRO A 117 31.28 25.61 27.73
C PRO A 117 32.08 26.83 28.22
N ASP A 118 33.13 26.60 29.01
CA ASP A 118 34.00 27.66 29.56
C ASP A 118 34.75 28.47 28.48
N SER A 119 35.11 27.83 27.37
CA SER A 119 35.80 28.47 26.24
C SER A 119 34.81 29.32 25.43
N ILE A 120 33.59 28.82 25.27
CA ILE A 120 32.51 29.53 24.58
C ILE A 120 32.07 30.75 25.38
N GLY A 121 31.87 30.62 26.69
CA GLY A 121 31.51 31.75 27.56
C GLY A 121 32.58 32.86 27.53
N ARG A 122 33.87 32.49 27.54
CA ARG A 122 34.97 33.45 27.37
C ARG A 122 34.93 34.16 26.03
N ALA A 123 34.74 33.42 24.93
CA ALA A 123 34.70 34.02 23.62
C ALA A 123 33.48 34.92 23.39
N ILE A 124 32.33 34.58 23.98
CA ILE A 124 31.17 35.48 24.03
C ILE A 124 31.54 36.75 24.80
N ASN A 125 32.19 36.64 25.96
CA ASN A 125 32.62 37.81 26.72
C ASN A 125 33.59 38.70 25.93
N ASP A 126 34.57 38.10 25.26
CA ASP A 126 35.55 38.82 24.43
C ASP A 126 34.85 39.55 23.26
N ALA A 127 33.89 38.89 22.60
CA ALA A 127 33.10 39.49 21.52
C ALA A 127 32.24 40.68 21.98
N LEU A 128 31.79 40.66 23.23
CA LEU A 128 30.96 41.70 23.81
C LEU A 128 31.78 42.81 24.49
N SER A 129 33.04 42.57 24.83
CA SER A 129 33.88 43.46 25.65
C SER A 129 34.22 44.84 25.04
N PHE A 130 33.86 45.07 23.77
CA PHE A 130 33.98 46.38 23.10
C PHE A 130 32.67 47.20 23.09
N SER A 131 31.61 46.73 23.74
CA SER A 131 30.28 47.34 23.67
C SER A 131 29.57 47.36 25.03
N SER A 132 28.73 48.35 25.32
CA SER A 132 27.90 48.30 26.54
C SER A 132 26.93 47.12 26.48
N LYS A 133 26.82 46.34 27.57
CA LYS A 133 25.87 45.21 27.69
C LYS A 133 24.42 45.70 27.95
N ASP A 134 24.07 46.86 27.42
CA ASP A 134 22.73 47.44 27.55
C ASP A 134 21.80 46.81 26.51
N GLY A 135 21.34 45.58 26.76
CA GLY A 135 20.29 44.95 25.95
C GLY A 135 20.33 43.43 25.95
N ALA A 136 19.20 42.81 25.60
CA ALA A 136 19.08 41.37 25.55
C ALA A 136 20.04 40.76 24.52
N ILE A 137 20.49 39.53 24.79
CA ILE A 137 21.39 38.78 23.90
C ILE A 137 20.66 37.53 23.42
N ALA A 138 20.65 37.28 22.11
CA ALA A 138 20.21 36.01 21.56
C ALA A 138 21.43 35.14 21.21
N VAL A 139 21.42 33.87 21.60
CA VAL A 139 22.48 32.91 21.29
C VAL A 139 21.89 31.76 20.50
N LEU A 140 22.40 31.57 19.28
CA LEU A 140 22.01 30.47 18.40
C LEU A 140 22.86 29.25 18.72
N VAL A 141 22.21 28.13 19.01
CA VAL A 141 22.86 26.90 19.47
C VAL A 141 22.39 25.66 18.70
N GLU A 142 23.18 24.59 18.76
CA GLU A 142 22.79 23.23 18.35
C GLU A 142 22.07 22.53 19.52
N ASN A 143 21.33 21.46 19.25
CA ASN A 143 20.51 20.79 20.29
C ASN A 143 21.37 20.25 21.46
N ASN A 144 22.58 19.76 21.18
CA ASN A 144 23.52 19.30 22.22
C ASN A 144 24.02 20.43 23.16
N GLN A 145 23.89 21.69 22.75
CA GLN A 145 24.24 22.89 23.51
C GLN A 145 23.02 23.49 24.25
N PHE A 146 21.82 22.91 24.09
CA PHE A 146 20.55 23.46 24.61
C PHE A 146 20.17 22.95 26.02
N SER A 147 20.93 22.01 26.58
CA SER A 147 20.71 21.51 27.93
C SER A 147 20.95 22.58 29.01
N GLU A 148 20.20 22.55 30.11
CA GLU A 148 20.38 23.51 31.23
C GLU A 148 21.81 23.47 31.76
N ASP A 149 22.40 22.28 31.92
CA ASP A 149 23.78 22.11 32.41
C ASP A 149 24.80 22.79 31.50
N TYR A 150 24.65 22.65 30.18
CA TYR A 150 25.54 23.28 29.21
C TYR A 150 25.40 24.80 29.24
N ILE A 151 24.17 25.30 29.24
CA ILE A 151 23.87 26.73 29.28
C ILE A 151 24.41 27.34 30.58
N THR A 152 24.17 26.70 31.72
CA THR A 152 24.71 27.15 33.01
C THR A 152 26.23 27.20 33.00
N ALA A 153 26.91 26.21 32.44
CA ALA A 153 28.38 26.22 32.33
C ALA A 153 28.90 27.33 31.41
N VAL A 154 28.20 27.66 30.32
CA VAL A 154 28.54 28.82 29.47
C VAL A 154 28.34 30.13 30.23
N LEU A 155 27.25 30.26 30.98
CA LEU A 155 26.91 31.46 31.75
C LEU A 155 27.84 31.68 32.95
N ASP A 156 28.32 30.61 33.59
CA ASP A 156 29.31 30.70 34.67
C ASP A 156 30.62 31.36 34.20
N ALA A 157 30.96 31.19 32.92
CA ALA A 157 32.11 31.82 32.26
C ALA A 157 31.82 33.24 31.73
N LEU A 158 30.56 33.69 31.71
CA LEU A 158 30.15 35.03 31.31
C LEU A 158 29.99 35.95 32.53
N PRO A 159 30.77 37.03 32.66
CA PRO A 159 30.57 37.98 33.75
C PRO A 159 29.24 38.72 33.54
N SER A 160 28.35 38.66 34.55
CA SER A 160 27.21 39.57 34.61
C SER A 160 27.70 40.97 34.99
N GLU A 161 27.15 42.00 34.34
CA GLU A 161 27.30 43.36 34.85
C GLU A 161 26.29 43.57 35.98
N ASN A 162 26.68 44.32 37.02
CA ASN A 162 25.88 44.67 38.20
C ASN A 162 25.57 43.56 39.23
N ASP A 163 26.32 42.45 39.25
CA ASP A 163 26.11 41.33 40.21
C ASP A 163 24.70 40.70 40.14
N GLU A 164 23.92 40.99 39.08
CA GLU A 164 22.61 40.35 38.85
C GLU A 164 22.79 39.02 38.08
N PRO A 165 21.99 37.97 38.37
CA PRO A 165 21.98 36.76 37.56
C PRO A 165 21.36 36.99 36.18
N TRP A 166 21.83 36.24 35.18
CA TRP A 166 21.18 36.21 33.86
C TRP A 166 19.77 35.62 33.94
N ASP A 167 18.80 36.29 33.33
CA ASP A 167 17.49 35.74 33.04
C ASP A 167 17.56 34.96 31.74
N VAL A 168 17.52 33.63 31.84
CA VAL A 168 17.68 32.72 30.71
C VAL A 168 16.31 32.32 30.19
N PHE A 169 16.03 32.72 28.95
CA PHE A 169 14.85 32.27 28.22
C PHE A 169 15.25 31.28 27.13
N ARG A 170 14.55 30.15 27.00
CA ARG A 170 14.88 29.11 26.01
C ARG A 170 13.78 28.99 24.98
N VAL A 171 14.18 28.88 23.72
CA VAL A 171 13.28 28.76 22.57
C VAL A 171 13.71 27.52 21.77
N PRO A 172 12.81 26.54 21.53
CA PRO A 172 11.39 26.54 21.93
C PRO A 172 11.18 26.46 23.45
N LEU A 173 10.03 26.99 23.91
CA LEU A 173 9.61 26.91 25.31
C LEU A 173 9.50 25.43 25.69
N ALA A 174 10.30 25.00 26.66
CA ALA A 174 10.27 23.63 27.14
C ALA A 174 8.93 23.34 27.85
N ALA A 175 7.90 22.94 27.10
CA ALA A 175 6.92 22.02 27.66
C ALA A 175 7.72 20.79 28.09
N SER A 176 7.56 20.39 29.36
CA SER A 176 8.16 19.23 30.02
C SER A 176 8.80 18.26 29.03
N ALA A 177 10.08 17.97 29.18
CA ALA A 177 10.84 16.99 28.40
C ALA A 177 10.22 15.58 28.49
N VAL A 178 9.04 15.41 27.91
CA VAL A 178 8.73 14.28 27.07
C VAL A 178 9.64 14.53 25.88
N PRO A 179 10.63 13.65 25.57
CA PRO A 179 11.29 13.75 24.28
C PRO A 179 10.18 13.91 23.26
N ALA A 180 10.24 14.92 22.39
CA ALA A 180 9.36 14.95 21.23
C ALA A 180 9.38 13.52 20.71
N PRO A 181 8.24 12.80 20.67
CA PRO A 181 8.27 11.42 20.23
C PRO A 181 8.99 11.46 18.91
N SER A 182 10.18 10.84 18.82
CA SER A 182 10.78 10.61 17.52
C SER A 182 9.68 9.84 16.82
N TYR A 183 8.94 10.49 15.93
CA TYR A 183 7.84 9.86 15.24
C TYR A 183 8.53 8.96 14.23
N ARG A 184 8.99 7.85 14.75
CA ARG A 184 9.59 6.75 14.04
C ARG A 184 8.41 6.17 13.26
N GLU A 185 8.24 6.69 12.06
CA GLU A 185 7.10 6.46 11.18
C GLU A 185 7.48 5.55 10.01
N VAL A 186 8.77 5.49 9.67
CA VAL A 186 9.25 4.84 8.46
C VAL A 186 9.45 3.34 8.69
N VAL A 187 8.94 2.52 7.80
CA VAL A 187 9.31 1.11 7.67
C VAL A 187 10.37 1.02 6.58
N PHE A 188 11.62 0.74 6.97
CA PHE A 188 12.72 0.59 6.01
C PHE A 188 12.85 -0.87 5.57
N ILE A 189 13.05 -1.11 4.27
CA ILE A 189 13.22 -2.45 3.69
C ILE A 189 14.66 -2.61 3.18
N SER A 190 15.47 -3.34 3.94
CA SER A 190 16.83 -3.74 3.56
C SER A 190 16.79 -5.03 2.74
N HIS A 191 17.39 -5.02 1.55
CA HIS A 191 17.33 -6.11 0.58
C HIS A 191 18.57 -6.12 -0.34
N ALA A 192 18.84 -7.24 -1.02
CA ALA A 192 19.96 -7.31 -1.96
C ALA A 192 19.60 -6.74 -3.34
N ASN A 193 20.26 -5.65 -3.73
CA ASN A 193 20.13 -5.06 -5.06
C ASN A 193 21.07 -5.75 -6.08
N PRO A 194 20.60 -6.15 -7.29
CA PRO A 194 19.24 -6.05 -7.82
C PRO A 194 18.36 -7.29 -7.62
N LYS A 195 18.92 -8.39 -7.10
CA LYS A 195 18.27 -9.72 -7.13
C LYS A 195 16.97 -9.79 -6.34
N ASP A 196 16.84 -9.01 -5.26
CA ASP A 196 15.65 -9.02 -4.40
C ASP A 196 14.71 -7.82 -4.68
N ASN A 197 15.02 -6.97 -5.67
CA ASN A 197 14.28 -5.72 -5.93
C ASN A 197 12.80 -5.97 -6.25
N GLU A 198 12.48 -7.01 -7.01
CA GLU A 198 11.09 -7.33 -7.36
C GLU A 198 10.24 -7.57 -6.10
N PHE A 199 10.78 -8.39 -5.18
CA PHE A 199 10.12 -8.66 -3.91
C PHE A 199 10.05 -7.43 -3.01
N ALA A 200 11.15 -6.68 -2.89
CA ALA A 200 11.22 -5.50 -2.04
C ALA A 200 10.26 -4.39 -2.50
N VAL A 201 10.17 -4.14 -3.81
CA VAL A 201 9.18 -3.22 -4.41
C VAL A 201 7.76 -3.70 -4.15
N TRP A 202 7.48 -4.98 -4.39
CA TRP A 202 6.15 -5.53 -4.14
C TRP A 202 5.76 -5.36 -2.67
N LEU A 203 6.65 -5.70 -1.73
CA LEU A 203 6.37 -5.56 -0.30
C LEU A 203 6.17 -4.10 0.10
N ALA A 204 7.00 -3.20 -0.43
CA ALA A 204 6.86 -1.77 -0.20
C ALA A 204 5.48 -1.28 -0.63
N GLN A 205 5.04 -1.61 -1.84
CA GLN A 205 3.72 -1.24 -2.34
C GLN A 205 2.59 -1.76 -1.45
N GLN A 206 2.64 -3.02 -1.02
CA GLN A 206 1.60 -3.60 -0.16
C GLN A 206 1.53 -2.92 1.21
N LEU A 207 2.67 -2.61 1.82
CA LEU A 207 2.72 -1.93 3.10
C LEU A 207 2.27 -0.46 2.99
N THR A 208 2.65 0.23 1.92
CA THR A 208 2.17 1.59 1.66
C THR A 208 0.65 1.59 1.42
N LEU A 209 0.09 0.61 0.69
CA LEU A 209 -1.36 0.43 0.54
C LEU A 209 -2.09 0.20 1.88
N CYS A 210 -1.41 -0.38 2.86
CA CYS A 210 -1.92 -0.54 4.22
C CYS A 210 -1.78 0.73 5.09
N GLY A 211 -1.28 1.83 4.51
CA GLY A 211 -1.11 3.12 5.16
C GLY A 211 0.26 3.35 5.78
N TYR A 212 1.24 2.45 5.64
CA TYR A 212 2.56 2.64 6.26
C TYR A 212 3.46 3.56 5.43
N SER A 213 4.28 4.38 6.09
CA SER A 213 5.37 5.12 5.43
C SER A 213 6.51 4.15 5.15
N VAL A 214 6.80 3.85 3.88
CA VAL A 214 7.81 2.84 3.52
C VAL A 214 8.94 3.47 2.72
N TRP A 215 10.16 3.09 3.06
CA TRP A 215 11.34 3.39 2.25
C TRP A 215 12.01 2.09 1.83
N CYS A 216 12.13 1.88 0.52
CA CYS A 216 12.85 0.80 -0.11
C CYS A 216 13.89 1.36 -1.10
N ASP A 217 15.13 0.90 -1.02
CA ASP A 217 16.22 1.37 -1.88
C ASP A 217 16.23 0.71 -3.26
N VAL A 218 15.25 1.02 -4.10
CA VAL A 218 15.22 0.52 -5.50
C VAL A 218 15.28 1.66 -6.52
N ASN A 219 14.90 2.89 -6.14
CA ASN A 219 14.53 3.94 -7.10
C ASN A 219 15.32 5.28 -7.01
N ASN A 220 16.34 5.44 -6.15
CA ASN A 220 17.05 6.73 -6.03
C ASN A 220 18.53 6.65 -6.51
N LEU A 221 18.75 6.11 -7.70
CA LEU A 221 20.05 6.16 -8.36
C LEU A 221 20.28 7.53 -9.03
N SER A 222 20.45 8.56 -8.23
CA SER A 222 21.12 9.79 -8.67
C SER A 222 22.63 9.54 -8.61
N ALA A 223 23.29 9.53 -9.76
CA ALA A 223 24.74 9.36 -9.82
C ALA A 223 25.45 10.53 -9.11
N GLY A 224 26.03 10.28 -7.93
CA GLY A 224 26.87 11.24 -7.21
C GLY A 224 26.53 11.50 -5.73
N ASP A 225 25.40 11.01 -5.23
CA ASP A 225 24.96 11.27 -3.84
C ASP A 225 25.62 10.36 -2.79
N ARG A 226 25.82 10.88 -1.57
CA ARG A 226 26.36 10.13 -0.41
C ARG A 226 25.28 9.26 0.23
N PHE A 227 24.88 8.24 -0.52
CA PHE A 227 23.75 7.34 -0.24
C PHE A 227 23.73 6.70 1.16
N TRP A 228 24.89 6.38 1.72
CA TRP A 228 25.00 5.76 3.04
C TRP A 228 24.59 6.68 4.20
N GLU A 229 24.87 7.99 4.10
CA GLU A 229 24.55 8.95 5.16
C GLU A 229 23.03 9.05 5.39
N ASP A 230 22.25 8.96 4.31
CA ASP A 230 20.79 9.02 4.32
C ASP A 230 20.15 7.75 4.90
N ILE A 231 20.63 6.56 4.51
CA ILE A 231 20.21 5.29 5.12
C ILE A 231 20.52 5.29 6.61
N GLU A 232 21.74 5.69 6.97
CA GLU A 232 22.16 5.69 8.37
C GLU A 232 21.29 6.63 9.21
N ASN A 233 21.05 7.85 8.72
CA ASN A 233 20.16 8.81 9.37
C ASN A 233 18.74 8.26 9.50
N CYS A 234 18.20 7.62 8.46
CA CYS A 234 16.88 7.01 8.47
C CYS A 234 16.75 5.92 9.55
N ILE A 235 17.68 4.95 9.56
CA ILE A 235 17.66 3.83 10.51
C ILE A 235 17.76 4.34 11.96
N ARG A 236 18.63 5.32 12.22
CA ARG A 236 18.83 5.87 13.56
C ARG A 236 17.62 6.66 14.07
N ASN A 237 17.09 7.55 13.22
CA ASN A 237 16.25 8.65 13.68
C ASN A 237 14.78 8.55 13.23
N ARG A 238 14.48 7.88 12.12
CA ARG A 238 13.14 7.87 11.50
C ARG A 238 12.46 6.52 11.41
N CYS A 239 13.21 5.42 11.43
CA CYS A 239 12.63 4.09 11.29
C CYS A 239 11.81 3.68 12.52
N ALA A 240 10.55 3.31 12.31
CA ALA A 240 9.72 2.54 13.24
C ALA A 240 10.19 1.09 13.33
N LYS A 241 10.47 0.50 12.16
CA LYS A 241 10.86 -0.89 11.97
C LYS A 241 11.80 -0.99 10.78
N VAL A 242 12.72 -1.95 10.86
CA VAL A 242 13.61 -2.34 9.76
C VAL A 242 13.24 -3.76 9.37
N ILE A 243 12.70 -3.93 8.17
CA ILE A 243 12.44 -5.24 7.55
C ILE A 243 13.70 -5.65 6.81
N VAL A 244 14.21 -6.84 7.11
CA VAL A 244 15.41 -7.39 6.47
C VAL A 244 15.02 -8.58 5.62
N VAL A 245 15.21 -8.46 4.31
CA VAL A 245 14.97 -9.54 3.35
C VAL A 245 16.16 -10.50 3.39
N LEU A 246 15.90 -11.72 3.85
CA LEU A 246 16.85 -12.83 3.92
C LEU A 246 16.67 -13.71 2.69
N SER A 247 17.61 -13.60 1.76
CA SER A 247 17.81 -14.49 0.61
C SER A 247 19.23 -15.05 0.67
N LYS A 248 19.52 -16.12 -0.07
CA LYS A 248 20.90 -16.63 -0.24
C LYS A 248 21.85 -15.52 -0.72
N THR A 249 21.35 -14.59 -1.54
CA THR A 249 22.13 -13.45 -2.02
C THR A 249 22.38 -12.43 -0.91
N SER A 250 21.35 -12.04 -0.15
CA SER A 250 21.47 -10.98 0.85
C SER A 250 22.42 -11.35 2.01
N GLN A 251 22.55 -12.64 2.34
CA GLN A 251 23.52 -13.14 3.32
C GLN A 251 25.00 -13.00 2.90
N SER A 252 25.26 -12.66 1.64
CA SER A 252 26.60 -12.45 1.08
C SER A 252 26.88 -11.00 0.65
N ALA A 253 25.87 -10.12 0.68
CA ALA A 253 25.99 -8.73 0.26
C ALA A 253 26.48 -7.85 1.42
N SER A 254 27.66 -7.24 1.28
CA SER A 254 28.27 -6.44 2.36
C SER A 254 27.40 -5.26 2.79
N GLY A 255 26.80 -4.52 1.85
CA GLY A 255 25.93 -3.37 2.17
C GLY A 255 24.72 -3.77 3.02
N VAL A 256 24.07 -4.89 2.70
CA VAL A 256 22.94 -5.41 3.51
C VAL A 256 23.41 -5.83 4.91
N LEU A 257 24.58 -6.46 5.02
CA LEU A 257 25.14 -6.84 6.31
C LEU A 257 25.48 -5.60 7.17
N ASP A 258 26.02 -4.54 6.56
CA ASP A 258 26.32 -3.27 7.24
C ASP A 258 25.03 -2.59 7.76
N GLU A 259 23.96 -2.59 6.97
CA GLU A 259 22.64 -2.09 7.36
C GLU A 259 22.04 -2.90 8.51
N ILE A 260 22.12 -4.23 8.45
CA ILE A 260 21.65 -5.11 9.52
C ILE A 260 22.41 -4.83 10.82
N ASP A 261 23.74 -4.73 10.75
CA ASP A 261 24.58 -4.44 11.91
C ASP A 261 24.25 -3.07 12.51
N LEU A 262 24.03 -2.06 11.67
CA LEU A 262 23.57 -0.75 12.11
C LEU A 262 22.20 -0.83 12.80
N ALA A 263 21.22 -1.49 12.20
CA ALA A 263 19.88 -1.63 12.76
C ALA A 263 19.88 -2.38 14.11
N ILE A 264 20.69 -3.42 14.25
CA ILE A 264 20.86 -4.15 15.52
C ILE A 264 21.55 -3.28 16.58
N ARG A 265 22.56 -2.49 16.21
CA ARG A 265 23.20 -1.53 17.12
C ARG A 265 22.20 -0.49 17.62
N VAL A 266 21.37 0.06 16.72
CA VAL A 266 20.30 1.02 17.07
C VAL A 266 19.25 0.37 17.97
N GLU A 267 18.82 -0.86 17.65
CA GLU A 267 17.86 -1.62 18.47
C GLU A 267 18.35 -1.73 19.93
N ARG A 268 19.62 -2.08 20.12
CA ARG A 268 20.22 -2.22 21.46
C ARG A 268 20.46 -0.88 22.15
N ALA A 269 21.02 0.11 21.44
CA ALA A 269 21.36 1.40 22.02
C ALA A 269 20.11 2.19 22.45
N SER A 270 19.06 2.14 21.65
CA SER A 270 17.79 2.82 21.92
C SER A 270 16.74 1.94 22.62
N GLN A 271 17.12 0.72 23.05
CA GLN A 271 16.23 -0.25 23.71
C GLN A 271 14.91 -0.49 22.96
N LEU A 272 14.97 -0.53 21.63
CA LEU A 272 13.80 -0.69 20.77
C LEU A 272 13.34 -2.15 20.78
N THR A 273 12.04 -2.37 20.92
CA THR A 273 11.47 -3.72 20.95
C THR A 273 11.13 -4.17 19.54
N ARG A 274 11.61 -5.36 19.16
CA ARG A 274 11.33 -6.00 17.86
C ARG A 274 11.56 -5.03 16.68
N PHE A 275 12.63 -4.24 16.74
CA PHE A 275 12.92 -3.20 15.76
C PHE A 275 13.26 -3.80 14.40
N VAL A 276 14.06 -4.86 14.42
CA VAL A 276 14.46 -5.61 13.22
C VAL A 276 13.54 -6.81 13.01
N LEU A 277 12.90 -6.87 11.84
CA LEU A 277 11.96 -7.90 11.40
C LEU A 277 12.58 -8.71 10.25
N PRO A 278 13.15 -9.91 10.52
CA PRO A 278 13.72 -10.74 9.47
C PRO A 278 12.62 -11.46 8.67
N VAL A 279 12.73 -11.39 7.34
CA VAL A 279 11.79 -11.95 6.36
C VAL A 279 12.55 -12.89 5.42
N ARG A 280 12.20 -14.18 5.40
CA ARG A 280 12.85 -15.16 4.52
C ARG A 280 12.16 -15.22 3.16
N LEU A 281 12.89 -14.92 2.09
CA LEU A 281 12.37 -14.87 0.73
C LEU A 281 12.47 -16.21 -0.01
N ASP A 282 13.59 -16.93 0.14
CA ASP A 282 13.89 -18.16 -0.58
C ASP A 282 14.04 -19.38 0.35
N ASP A 283 14.55 -20.49 -0.18
CA ASP A 283 14.78 -21.73 0.54
C ASP A 283 16.01 -21.67 1.49
N LEU A 284 16.53 -20.48 1.82
CA LEU A 284 17.62 -20.27 2.76
C LEU A 284 17.41 -21.09 4.05
N PRO A 285 18.33 -22.02 4.39
CA PRO A 285 18.25 -22.76 5.62
C PRO A 285 18.36 -21.84 6.84
N PHE A 286 17.54 -22.07 7.87
CA PHE A 286 17.57 -21.26 9.10
C PHE A 286 18.95 -21.23 9.78
N ALA A 287 19.74 -22.29 9.62
CA ALA A 287 21.09 -22.38 10.15
C ALA A 287 22.11 -21.46 9.45
N GLU A 288 21.81 -21.01 8.21
CA GLU A 288 22.70 -20.17 7.41
C GLU A 288 22.41 -18.66 7.59
N VAL A 289 21.42 -18.31 8.40
CA VAL A 289 21.07 -16.91 8.71
C VAL A 289 22.16 -16.27 9.57
N ARG A 290 22.84 -15.25 9.04
CA ARG A 290 23.95 -14.53 9.69
C ARG A 290 23.45 -13.37 10.55
N ALA A 291 24.40 -12.58 11.09
CA ALA A 291 24.18 -11.33 11.81
C ALA A 291 23.26 -11.42 13.06
N ASN A 292 23.31 -12.55 13.79
CA ASN A 292 22.50 -12.80 15.00
C ASN A 292 20.96 -12.76 14.78
N LEU A 293 20.48 -12.72 13.54
CA LEU A 293 19.05 -12.71 13.22
C LEU A 293 18.37 -14.06 13.47
N GLY A 294 19.13 -15.17 13.49
CA GLY A 294 18.62 -16.51 13.77
C GLY A 294 17.99 -16.71 15.16
N ARG A 295 18.17 -15.77 16.09
CA ARG A 295 17.49 -15.78 17.41
C ARG A 295 16.13 -15.07 17.40
N LYS A 296 15.81 -14.34 16.34
CA LYS A 296 14.52 -13.66 16.17
C LYS A 296 13.54 -14.58 15.45
N ASN A 297 12.24 -14.35 15.65
CA ASN A 297 11.22 -15.04 14.87
C ASN A 297 11.24 -14.55 13.42
N ILE A 298 11.50 -15.45 12.47
CA ILE A 298 11.62 -15.14 11.04
C ILE A 298 10.26 -15.35 10.37
N ILE A 299 9.83 -14.35 9.59
CA ILE A 299 8.59 -14.43 8.82
C ILE A 299 8.90 -15.09 7.47
N ASP A 300 8.24 -16.21 7.16
CA ASP A 300 8.50 -16.98 5.94
C ASP A 300 7.64 -16.50 4.77
N PHE A 301 8.27 -16.00 3.71
CA PHE A 301 7.63 -15.65 2.45
C PHE A 301 7.87 -16.72 1.37
N HIS A 302 8.84 -17.62 1.53
CA HIS A 302 9.18 -18.63 0.51
C HIS A 302 7.98 -19.48 0.06
N LYS A 303 7.09 -19.84 0.99
CA LYS A 303 5.91 -20.68 0.68
C LYS A 303 4.72 -19.88 0.16
N ASN A 304 4.41 -18.75 0.79
CA ASN A 304 3.20 -17.99 0.51
C ASN A 304 3.34 -16.53 0.97
N TRP A 305 3.41 -15.63 0.00
CA TRP A 305 3.58 -14.20 0.23
C TRP A 305 2.41 -13.56 0.99
N ALA A 306 1.17 -14.03 0.79
CA ALA A 306 0.00 -13.49 1.48
C ALA A 306 0.05 -13.80 2.99
N SER A 307 0.51 -14.99 3.36
CA SER A 307 0.69 -15.36 4.78
C SER A 307 1.80 -14.55 5.44
N GLY A 308 2.92 -14.33 4.73
CA GLY A 308 4.01 -13.48 5.19
C GLY A 308 3.59 -12.02 5.35
N LEU A 309 2.89 -11.46 4.36
CA LEU A 309 2.39 -10.09 4.40
C LEU A 309 1.44 -9.88 5.58
N LYS A 310 0.50 -10.80 5.80
CA LYS A 310 -0.38 -10.76 6.97
C LYS A 310 0.43 -10.73 8.28
N ALA A 311 1.43 -11.59 8.41
CA ALA A 311 2.28 -11.64 9.60
C ALA A 311 3.05 -10.33 9.84
N ILE A 312 3.51 -9.66 8.77
CA ILE A 312 4.12 -8.32 8.87
C ILE A 312 3.08 -7.29 9.31
N ILE A 313 1.92 -7.22 8.65
CA ILE A 313 0.86 -6.27 9.00
C ILE A 313 0.43 -6.44 10.47
N ASP A 314 0.24 -7.68 10.91
CA ASP A 314 -0.10 -8.01 12.30
C ASP A 314 1.01 -7.56 13.26
N ALA A 315 2.30 -7.71 12.87
CA ALA A 315 3.43 -7.24 13.66
C ALA A 315 3.50 -5.71 13.75
N LEU A 316 3.32 -5.00 12.64
CA LEU A 316 3.32 -3.54 12.58
C LEU A 316 2.13 -2.95 13.36
N ALA A 317 0.94 -3.55 13.24
CA ALA A 317 -0.25 -3.14 13.97
C ALA A 317 -0.11 -3.38 15.49
N ARG A 318 0.38 -4.56 15.89
CA ARG A 318 0.66 -4.88 17.30
C ARG A 318 1.64 -3.90 17.93
N ASP A 319 2.66 -3.52 17.17
CA ASP A 319 3.69 -2.58 17.63
C ASP A 319 3.30 -1.11 17.41
N ARG A 320 2.04 -0.84 17.01
CA ARG A 320 1.45 0.50 16.81
C ARG A 320 2.28 1.41 15.90
N VAL A 321 2.85 0.84 14.84
CA VAL A 321 3.55 1.63 13.83
C VAL A 321 2.56 2.62 13.19
N PRO A 322 2.89 3.93 13.11
CA PRO A 322 2.00 4.95 12.56
C PRO A 322 1.54 4.63 11.14
N ARG A 323 0.29 4.98 10.83
CA ARG A 323 -0.26 4.95 9.48
C ARG A 323 -0.61 6.36 9.03
N ILE A 324 -0.36 6.65 7.76
CA ILE A 324 -0.66 7.92 7.11
C ILE A 324 -1.93 7.73 6.28
N ASP A 325 -2.94 8.58 6.50
CA ASP A 325 -4.23 8.54 5.80
C ASP A 325 -4.15 8.98 4.32
N SER A 326 -2.99 9.45 3.85
CA SER A 326 -2.77 9.96 2.48
C SER A 326 -2.15 8.95 1.51
N ALA A 327 -2.16 7.66 1.83
CA ALA A 327 -1.48 6.59 1.09
C ALA A 327 -1.90 6.42 -0.38
N GLY A 328 -2.95 7.07 -0.87
CA GLY A 328 -3.41 6.92 -2.26
C GLY A 328 -2.41 7.39 -3.32
N LEU A 329 -1.69 8.50 -3.09
CA LEU A 329 -0.81 9.12 -4.10
C LEU A 329 0.63 8.60 -4.07
N SER A 330 1.17 8.29 -2.89
CA SER A 330 2.56 7.83 -2.74
C SER A 330 2.77 6.38 -3.21
N VAL A 331 1.76 5.52 -3.06
CA VAL A 331 1.77 4.12 -3.56
C VAL A 331 1.99 4.05 -5.06
N LEU A 332 1.34 4.95 -5.81
CA LEU A 332 1.27 4.85 -7.27
C LEU A 332 2.51 5.42 -7.95
N ASN A 333 3.18 6.40 -7.32
CA ASN A 333 4.50 6.85 -7.75
C ASN A 333 5.57 5.75 -7.69
N PHE A 334 5.51 4.85 -6.70
CA PHE A 334 6.50 3.77 -6.56
C PHE A 334 6.40 2.70 -7.64
N GLY A 335 5.17 2.42 -8.12
CA GLY A 335 4.92 1.43 -9.18
C GLY A 335 5.08 1.98 -10.59
N ALA A 336 4.64 3.22 -10.84
CA ALA A 336 4.71 3.83 -12.16
C ALA A 336 6.14 4.20 -12.60
N GLN A 337 7.03 4.54 -11.67
CA GLN A 337 8.44 4.86 -11.98
C GLN A 337 9.22 3.71 -12.61
N LYS A 338 8.80 2.45 -12.43
CA LYS A 338 9.49 1.28 -12.99
C LYS A 338 9.23 1.09 -14.49
N ASN A 339 8.07 1.57 -14.96
CA ASN A 339 7.70 1.59 -16.37
C ASN A 339 7.79 3.05 -16.83
N HIS A 340 8.96 3.49 -17.29
CA HIS A 340 9.24 4.84 -17.81
C HIS A 340 8.24 5.42 -18.83
N ALA A 341 7.20 4.69 -19.22
CA ALA A 341 6.18 5.05 -20.19
C ALA A 341 4.90 5.68 -19.59
N ASN A 342 4.58 5.48 -18.30
CA ASN A 342 3.27 5.91 -17.77
C ASN A 342 3.44 6.86 -16.57
N ARG A 343 2.97 8.09 -16.70
CA ARG A 343 2.97 9.10 -15.61
C ARG A 343 1.69 8.99 -14.79
N VAL A 344 1.80 8.91 -13.46
CA VAL A 344 0.62 9.00 -12.58
C VAL A 344 0.16 10.45 -12.51
N ILE A 345 -1.11 10.68 -12.79
CA ILE A 345 -1.74 12.00 -12.72
C ILE A 345 -2.84 12.01 -11.66
N ASP A 346 -2.95 13.11 -10.91
CA ASP A 346 -3.96 13.30 -9.85
C ASP A 346 -5.34 13.60 -10.46
N ARG A 347 -5.88 12.58 -11.14
CA ARG A 347 -7.19 12.59 -11.80
C ARG A 347 -7.88 11.28 -11.45
N PRO A 348 -9.08 11.31 -10.83
CA PRO A 348 -9.80 10.07 -10.56
C PRO A 348 -10.13 9.29 -11.84
N GLU A 349 -9.94 7.98 -11.82
CA GLU A 349 -10.21 7.06 -12.92
C GLU A 349 -11.26 6.02 -12.51
N ARG A 350 -12.25 5.75 -13.38
CA ARG A 350 -13.17 4.64 -13.17
C ARG A 350 -12.56 3.37 -13.77
N LEU A 351 -12.31 2.38 -12.92
CA LEU A 351 -11.80 1.08 -13.29
C LEU A 351 -12.92 0.04 -13.28
N THR A 352 -13.04 -0.72 -14.37
CA THR A 352 -14.00 -1.83 -14.47
C THR A 352 -13.33 -3.12 -14.06
N SER A 353 -13.93 -3.84 -13.10
CA SER A 353 -13.42 -5.14 -12.67
C SER A 353 -13.97 -6.28 -13.52
N ASN A 354 -13.47 -7.49 -13.29
CA ASN A 354 -14.09 -8.72 -13.79
C ASN A 354 -15.02 -9.37 -12.74
N TRP A 355 -15.55 -8.58 -11.80
CA TRP A 355 -16.44 -9.07 -10.75
C TRP A 355 -17.89 -8.75 -11.09
N LEU A 356 -18.71 -9.79 -11.11
CA LEU A 356 -20.15 -9.69 -11.25
C LEU A 356 -20.79 -9.94 -9.88
N ALA A 357 -21.36 -8.89 -9.28
CA ALA A 357 -21.91 -9.00 -7.93
C ALA A 357 -23.16 -9.88 -7.91
N ILE A 358 -23.28 -10.69 -6.86
CA ILE A 358 -24.52 -11.41 -6.54
C ILE A 358 -25.30 -10.48 -5.61
N ARG A 359 -26.41 -9.93 -6.11
CA ARG A 359 -27.26 -9.00 -5.35
C ARG A 359 -28.06 -9.74 -4.29
N LYS A 360 -28.55 -10.93 -4.62
CA LYS A 360 -29.37 -11.74 -3.73
C LYS A 360 -29.11 -13.22 -3.91
N LEU A 361 -28.82 -13.89 -2.80
CA LEU A 361 -28.79 -15.35 -2.72
C LEU A 361 -30.20 -15.88 -2.45
N PRO A 362 -30.47 -17.14 -2.81
CA PRO A 362 -31.67 -17.83 -2.35
C PRO A 362 -31.80 -17.76 -0.82
N PRO A 363 -32.99 -17.46 -0.28
CA PRO A 363 -33.15 -17.19 1.14
C PRO A 363 -33.01 -18.45 2.02
N PHE A 364 -33.16 -19.64 1.43
CA PHE A 364 -33.16 -20.90 2.16
C PHE A 364 -32.33 -21.98 1.47
N VAL A 365 -31.86 -22.92 2.27
CA VAL A 365 -31.36 -24.23 1.85
C VAL A 365 -32.34 -25.28 2.37
N TYR A 366 -32.88 -26.07 1.46
CA TYR A 366 -33.82 -27.16 1.74
C TYR A 366 -33.08 -28.49 1.75
N TYR A 367 -33.45 -29.39 2.66
CA TYR A 367 -32.94 -30.75 2.73
C TYR A 367 -34.05 -31.76 2.49
N TYR A 368 -33.80 -32.69 1.59
CA TYR A 368 -34.69 -33.76 1.21
C TYR A 368 -34.10 -35.11 1.64
N ASP A 369 -34.91 -35.93 2.29
CA ASP A 369 -34.63 -37.35 2.48
C ASP A 369 -34.98 -38.10 1.19
N VAL A 370 -34.12 -39.05 0.83
CA VAL A 370 -34.23 -39.81 -0.41
C VAL A 370 -34.71 -41.21 -0.08
N ALA A 371 -35.86 -41.62 -0.62
CA ALA A 371 -36.42 -42.97 -0.48
C ALA A 371 -35.71 -43.99 -1.40
N ALA A 372 -34.38 -44.01 -1.37
CA ALA A 372 -33.54 -44.93 -2.13
C ALA A 372 -32.41 -45.54 -1.25
N PRO A 373 -31.77 -46.63 -1.70
CA PRO A 373 -30.52 -47.12 -1.11
C PRO A 373 -29.43 -46.04 -1.09
N LEU A 374 -28.57 -46.05 -0.07
CA LEU A 374 -27.54 -45.02 0.14
C LEU A 374 -26.58 -44.86 -1.05
N GLU A 375 -26.31 -45.97 -1.75
CA GLU A 375 -25.44 -46.03 -2.93
C GLU A 375 -26.00 -45.27 -4.14
N GLN A 376 -27.31 -45.05 -4.19
CA GLN A 376 -27.98 -44.37 -5.30
C GLN A 376 -28.13 -42.86 -5.07
N VAL A 377 -27.89 -42.37 -3.85
CA VAL A 377 -28.11 -40.96 -3.48
C VAL A 377 -27.22 -40.01 -4.28
N ASP A 378 -25.96 -40.38 -4.53
CA ASP A 378 -25.04 -39.55 -5.34
C ASP A 378 -25.51 -39.46 -6.79
N ALA A 379 -25.97 -40.57 -7.37
CA ALA A 379 -26.49 -40.60 -8.73
C ALA A 379 -27.77 -39.75 -8.86
N ILE A 380 -28.66 -39.82 -7.86
CA ILE A 380 -29.88 -39.00 -7.81
C ILE A 380 -29.52 -37.52 -7.70
N ALA A 381 -28.61 -37.15 -6.81
CA ALA A 381 -28.16 -35.75 -6.68
C ALA A 381 -27.52 -35.23 -7.97
N ALA A 382 -26.72 -36.05 -8.66
CA ALA A 382 -26.10 -35.71 -9.94
C ALA A 382 -27.10 -35.62 -11.10
N ALA A 383 -28.19 -36.38 -11.06
CA ALA A 383 -29.27 -36.33 -12.05
C ALA A 383 -30.21 -35.14 -11.86
N MET A 384 -30.19 -34.50 -10.68
CA MET A 384 -31.04 -33.35 -10.42
C MET A 384 -30.72 -32.19 -11.35
N ARG A 385 -31.79 -31.61 -11.90
CA ARG A 385 -31.69 -30.38 -12.69
C ARG A 385 -31.34 -29.17 -11.83
N THR A 386 -31.72 -29.14 -10.56
CA THR A 386 -31.43 -28.02 -9.66
C THR A 386 -30.08 -28.22 -8.96
N PRO A 387 -29.33 -27.13 -8.68
CA PRO A 387 -28.08 -27.23 -7.93
C PRO A 387 -28.25 -27.95 -6.61
N SER A 388 -27.43 -28.97 -6.37
CA SER A 388 -27.62 -29.87 -5.24
C SER A 388 -26.31 -30.29 -4.58
N PHE A 389 -26.41 -30.81 -3.37
CA PHE A 389 -25.30 -31.47 -2.68
C PHE A 389 -25.83 -32.61 -1.82
N ARG A 390 -24.99 -33.63 -1.60
CA ARG A 390 -25.29 -34.68 -0.63
C ARG A 390 -24.79 -34.28 0.75
N HIS A 391 -25.60 -34.56 1.76
CA HIS A 391 -25.19 -34.49 3.15
C HIS A 391 -25.75 -35.68 3.92
N LEU A 392 -24.88 -36.64 4.24
CA LEU A 392 -25.27 -37.95 4.79
C LEU A 392 -26.27 -38.67 3.87
N ARG A 393 -27.50 -38.92 4.33
CA ARG A 393 -28.60 -39.50 3.55
C ARG A 393 -29.46 -38.43 2.85
N LEU A 394 -29.24 -37.16 3.17
CA LEU A 394 -30.05 -36.05 2.65
C LEU A 394 -29.42 -35.49 1.37
N ILE A 395 -30.27 -34.91 0.53
CA ILE A 395 -29.87 -34.02 -0.57
C ILE A 395 -30.31 -32.61 -0.22
N GLY A 396 -29.36 -31.68 -0.22
CA GLY A 396 -29.62 -30.26 -0.05
C GLY A 396 -29.69 -29.50 -1.38
N THR A 397 -30.55 -28.50 -1.48
CA THR A 397 -30.67 -27.61 -2.65
C THR A 397 -31.22 -26.23 -2.23
N PHE A 398 -31.26 -25.27 -3.16
CA PHE A 398 -31.92 -23.98 -2.97
C PHE A 398 -33.43 -24.01 -3.26
N SER A 399 -33.89 -25.00 -4.02
CA SER A 399 -35.29 -25.10 -4.48
C SER A 399 -36.19 -25.80 -3.47
N ASP A 400 -37.47 -25.42 -3.44
CA ASP A 400 -38.48 -26.02 -2.56
C ASP A 400 -39.16 -27.25 -3.18
N ALA A 401 -39.87 -28.02 -2.35
CA ALA A 401 -40.46 -29.32 -2.72
C ALA A 401 -41.45 -29.22 -3.88
N LYS A 402 -42.13 -28.07 -4.03
CA LYS A 402 -43.18 -27.86 -5.04
C LYS A 402 -42.58 -27.67 -6.43
N GLN A 403 -41.34 -27.22 -6.50
CA GLN A 403 -40.61 -26.99 -7.74
C GLN A 403 -40.01 -28.28 -8.33
N PHE A 404 -39.92 -29.36 -7.54
CA PHE A 404 -39.49 -30.69 -7.99
C PHE A 404 -40.53 -31.43 -8.83
N ALA A 405 -41.79 -30.98 -8.84
CA ALA A 405 -42.86 -31.57 -9.65
C ALA A 405 -42.59 -31.51 -11.18
N LEU A 406 -41.49 -30.86 -11.60
CA LEU A 406 -40.99 -30.75 -12.97
C LEU A 406 -39.67 -31.53 -13.22
N SER A 407 -39.23 -32.35 -12.27
CA SER A 407 -38.01 -33.18 -12.36
C SER A 407 -38.35 -34.68 -12.28
N ASP A 408 -37.55 -35.53 -12.91
CA ASP A 408 -37.82 -36.95 -13.20
C ASP A 408 -38.06 -37.87 -11.97
N HIS A 409 -38.03 -37.34 -10.73
CA HIS A 409 -38.05 -38.12 -9.48
C HIS A 409 -38.91 -37.52 -8.34
N PRO A 410 -40.20 -37.19 -8.56
CA PRO A 410 -41.03 -36.55 -7.54
C PRO A 410 -41.34 -37.44 -6.33
N ASP A 411 -41.42 -38.77 -6.53
CA ASP A 411 -41.93 -39.70 -5.52
C ASP A 411 -40.90 -40.18 -4.49
N ILE A 412 -39.62 -39.84 -4.67
CA ILE A 412 -38.53 -40.32 -3.81
C ILE A 412 -37.97 -39.26 -2.86
N LEU A 413 -38.38 -38.00 -2.97
CA LEU A 413 -37.84 -36.90 -2.15
C LEU A 413 -38.87 -36.41 -1.14
N THR A 414 -38.53 -36.41 0.14
CA THR A 414 -39.37 -35.85 1.21
C THR A 414 -38.64 -34.72 1.92
N GLU A 415 -39.22 -33.52 1.96
CA GLU A 415 -38.62 -32.38 2.67
C GLU A 415 -38.49 -32.70 4.17
N ARG A 416 -37.30 -32.50 4.73
CA ARG A 416 -37.00 -32.71 6.15
C ARG A 416 -36.68 -31.42 6.88
N TYR A 417 -35.85 -30.58 6.27
CA TYR A 417 -35.36 -29.37 6.88
C TYR A 417 -35.37 -28.21 5.92
N LYS A 418 -35.59 -27.02 6.48
CA LYS A 418 -35.49 -25.73 5.81
C LYS A 418 -34.64 -24.84 6.69
N VAL A 419 -33.53 -24.34 6.16
CA VAL A 419 -32.55 -23.53 6.91
C VAL A 419 -32.37 -22.20 6.20
N GLY A 420 -32.41 -21.09 6.93
CA GLY A 420 -32.07 -19.77 6.36
C GLY A 420 -30.63 -19.76 5.84
N ILE A 421 -30.38 -19.10 4.71
CA ILE A 421 -29.03 -19.09 4.11
C ILE A 421 -27.98 -18.49 5.05
N GLU A 422 -28.32 -17.49 5.84
CA GLU A 422 -27.42 -16.87 6.82
C GLU A 422 -27.10 -17.84 7.99
N ASP A 423 -28.11 -18.52 8.53
CA ASP A 423 -27.94 -19.53 9.58
C ASP A 423 -27.10 -20.71 9.08
N PHE A 424 -27.30 -21.11 7.82
CA PHE A 424 -26.52 -22.17 7.17
C PHE A 424 -25.05 -21.77 7.05
N LEU A 425 -24.76 -20.56 6.55
CA LEU A 425 -23.39 -20.08 6.37
C LEU A 425 -22.65 -19.86 7.69
N THR A 426 -23.37 -19.47 8.75
CA THR A 426 -22.79 -19.25 10.09
C THR A 426 -22.73 -20.52 10.94
N GLY A 427 -23.32 -21.64 10.48
CA GLY A 427 -23.31 -22.92 11.17
C GLY A 427 -24.26 -23.01 12.37
N HIS A 428 -25.24 -22.10 12.49
CA HIS A 428 -26.22 -22.06 13.58
C HIS A 428 -27.52 -22.83 13.26
N SER A 429 -27.47 -23.82 12.36
CA SER A 429 -28.66 -24.60 12.00
C SER A 429 -29.15 -25.43 13.20
N THR A 430 -30.28 -25.03 13.78
CA THR A 430 -30.88 -25.69 14.97
C THR A 430 -31.46 -27.07 14.67
N ASN A 431 -31.84 -27.34 13.42
CA ASN A 431 -32.58 -28.54 13.03
C ASN A 431 -31.87 -29.44 11.99
N ALA A 432 -30.83 -28.95 11.31
CA ALA A 432 -30.06 -29.77 10.37
C ALA A 432 -28.90 -30.47 11.08
N SER A 433 -28.46 -31.62 10.56
CA SER A 433 -27.13 -32.17 10.87
C SER A 433 -26.10 -31.05 10.67
N SER A 434 -25.46 -30.65 11.76
CA SER A 434 -24.73 -29.37 11.81
C SER A 434 -23.57 -29.35 10.82
N VAL A 435 -23.71 -28.53 9.77
CA VAL A 435 -22.65 -28.27 8.80
C VAL A 435 -21.75 -27.18 9.36
N LYS A 436 -20.44 -27.42 9.41
CA LYS A 436 -19.48 -26.41 9.89
C LYS A 436 -19.47 -25.20 8.94
N PRO A 437 -19.24 -23.97 9.43
CA PRO A 437 -19.28 -22.76 8.59
C PRO A 437 -18.45 -22.85 7.31
N ARG A 438 -17.22 -23.38 7.41
CA ARG A 438 -16.34 -23.58 6.24
C ARG A 438 -16.93 -24.54 5.21
N GLU A 439 -17.57 -25.60 5.67
CA GLU A 439 -18.20 -26.59 4.80
C GLU A 439 -19.46 -26.02 4.14
N ALA A 440 -20.28 -25.26 4.89
CA ALA A 440 -21.44 -24.56 4.36
C ALA A 440 -21.05 -23.57 3.26
N HIS A 441 -19.96 -22.82 3.45
CA HIS A 441 -19.42 -21.93 2.41
C HIS A 441 -19.02 -22.70 1.15
N ASN A 442 -18.29 -23.82 1.30
CA ASN A 442 -17.87 -24.65 0.17
C ASN A 442 -19.07 -25.25 -0.59
N ILE A 443 -20.10 -25.70 0.15
CA ILE A 443 -21.35 -26.22 -0.40
C ILE A 443 -22.06 -25.13 -1.21
N THR A 444 -22.25 -23.95 -0.64
CA THR A 444 -22.89 -22.81 -1.32
C THR A 444 -22.12 -22.39 -2.58
N ILE A 445 -20.78 -22.31 -2.52
CA ILE A 445 -19.91 -22.06 -3.68
C ILE A 445 -20.11 -23.14 -4.75
N SER A 446 -20.21 -24.42 -4.36
CA SER A 446 -20.45 -25.53 -5.29
C SER A 446 -21.82 -25.41 -5.97
N MET A 447 -22.89 -25.12 -5.22
CA MET A 447 -24.23 -24.95 -5.78
C MET A 447 -24.31 -23.74 -6.72
N LEU A 448 -23.67 -22.61 -6.39
CA LEU A 448 -23.56 -21.45 -7.28
C LEU A 448 -22.84 -21.80 -8.60
N ARG A 449 -21.75 -22.57 -8.52
CA ARG A 449 -21.05 -23.05 -9.73
C ARG A 449 -21.93 -23.98 -10.58
N GLN A 450 -22.71 -24.86 -9.95
CA GLN A 450 -23.68 -25.71 -10.66
C GLN A 450 -24.76 -24.87 -11.34
N ALA A 451 -25.30 -23.86 -10.64
CA ALA A 451 -26.28 -22.92 -11.19
C ALA A 451 -25.75 -22.22 -12.44
N TRP A 452 -24.53 -21.68 -12.37
CA TRP A 452 -23.86 -21.06 -13.51
C TRP A 452 -23.73 -22.03 -14.69
N ASN A 453 -23.16 -23.21 -14.46
CA ASN A 453 -22.92 -24.20 -15.51
C ASN A 453 -24.21 -24.63 -16.21
N LYS A 454 -25.26 -24.86 -15.42
CA LYS A 454 -26.58 -25.20 -15.93
C LYS A 454 -27.14 -24.08 -16.80
N GLU A 455 -27.16 -22.85 -16.29
CA GLU A 455 -27.70 -21.70 -17.00
C GLU A 455 -26.98 -21.47 -18.33
N MET A 456 -25.64 -21.59 -18.37
CA MET A 456 -24.89 -21.47 -19.63
C MET A 456 -25.28 -22.56 -20.63
N ALA A 457 -25.44 -23.81 -20.17
CA ALA A 457 -25.87 -24.92 -21.02
C ALA A 457 -27.30 -24.71 -21.56
N ASP A 458 -28.23 -24.29 -20.69
CA ASP A 458 -29.63 -24.05 -21.04
C ASP A 458 -29.76 -22.89 -22.06
N ARG A 459 -28.82 -21.94 -22.05
CA ARG A 459 -28.70 -20.86 -23.05
C ARG A 459 -27.97 -21.27 -24.34
N GLY A 460 -27.60 -22.54 -24.48
CA GLY A 460 -26.96 -23.07 -25.69
C GLY A 460 -25.46 -22.81 -25.80
N LEU A 461 -24.79 -22.38 -24.73
CA LEU A 461 -23.32 -22.30 -24.73
C LEU A 461 -22.73 -23.69 -24.68
N ARG A 462 -21.51 -23.79 -25.20
CA ARG A 462 -20.68 -24.99 -25.09
C ARG A 462 -19.61 -24.78 -24.04
N SER A 463 -19.16 -25.86 -23.42
CA SER A 463 -18.13 -25.83 -22.39
C SER A 463 -16.82 -26.43 -22.87
N PHE A 464 -15.73 -25.93 -22.31
CA PHE A 464 -14.39 -26.48 -22.46
C PHE A 464 -13.78 -26.68 -21.06
N ALA A 465 -13.27 -27.88 -20.80
CA ALA A 465 -12.65 -28.21 -19.52
C ALA A 465 -11.21 -27.68 -19.45
N MET A 466 -10.99 -26.73 -18.54
CA MET A 466 -9.68 -26.15 -18.27
C MET A 466 -8.80 -27.13 -17.49
N ALA A 467 -7.49 -26.86 -17.44
CA ALA A 467 -6.52 -27.68 -16.68
C ALA A 467 -6.87 -27.83 -15.18
N SER A 468 -7.61 -26.88 -14.62
CA SER A 468 -8.13 -26.92 -13.24
C SER A 468 -9.45 -27.69 -13.07
N ASN A 469 -9.93 -28.41 -14.10
CA ASN A 469 -11.25 -29.04 -14.18
C ASN A 469 -12.44 -28.05 -14.05
N SER A 470 -12.19 -26.74 -14.14
CA SER A 470 -13.25 -25.74 -14.27
C SER A 470 -13.71 -25.65 -15.72
N LEU A 471 -14.97 -25.27 -15.92
CA LEU A 471 -15.55 -25.11 -17.25
C LEU A 471 -15.45 -23.65 -17.69
N ALA A 472 -14.84 -23.42 -18.85
CA ALA A 472 -14.98 -22.18 -19.60
C ALA A 472 -16.13 -22.34 -20.59
N TRP A 473 -17.08 -21.41 -20.56
CA TRP A 473 -18.28 -21.45 -21.41
C TRP A 473 -18.14 -20.45 -22.55
N TYR A 474 -18.41 -20.90 -23.77
CA TYR A 474 -18.28 -20.09 -24.97
C TYR A 474 -19.51 -20.23 -25.86
N MET A 475 -19.78 -19.16 -26.61
CA MET A 475 -20.88 -19.14 -27.57
C MET A 475 -20.46 -19.92 -28.82
N PRO A 476 -21.19 -20.95 -29.26
CA PRO A 476 -20.97 -21.51 -30.59
C PRO A 476 -21.34 -20.51 -31.69
N SER A 477 -20.78 -20.70 -32.87
CA SER A 477 -21.13 -19.93 -34.06
C SER A 477 -22.62 -20.10 -34.37
N ASN A 478 -23.26 -19.00 -34.79
CA ASN A 478 -24.68 -18.88 -35.11
C ASN A 478 -25.63 -18.96 -33.91
N LEU A 479 -25.13 -18.97 -32.67
CA LEU A 479 -25.99 -18.81 -31.49
C LEU A 479 -26.60 -17.41 -31.44
N LEU A 480 -25.83 -16.39 -31.80
CA LEU A 480 -26.25 -15.00 -31.83
C LEU A 480 -26.42 -14.54 -33.28
N ASP A 481 -27.32 -13.57 -33.50
CA ASP A 481 -27.40 -12.89 -34.79
C ASP A 481 -26.06 -12.24 -35.12
N ARG A 482 -25.51 -12.61 -36.28
CA ARG A 482 -24.18 -12.22 -36.77
C ARG A 482 -23.04 -12.46 -35.76
N ASN A 483 -23.21 -13.37 -34.81
CA ASN A 483 -22.25 -13.62 -33.71
C ASN A 483 -21.92 -12.38 -32.87
N THR A 484 -22.80 -11.39 -32.82
CA THR A 484 -22.53 -10.10 -32.16
C THR A 484 -23.45 -9.84 -30.97
N VAL A 485 -22.92 -9.15 -29.97
CA VAL A 485 -23.68 -8.61 -28.85
C VAL A 485 -23.62 -7.09 -28.89
N THR A 486 -24.71 -6.45 -28.48
CA THR A 486 -24.79 -5.01 -28.28
C THR A 486 -24.89 -4.71 -26.80
N PHE A 487 -24.12 -3.74 -26.31
CA PHE A 487 -24.06 -3.38 -24.89
C PHE A 487 -23.86 -1.87 -24.71
N LEU A 488 -24.02 -1.38 -23.48
CA LEU A 488 -23.67 -0.02 -23.10
C LEU A 488 -22.29 -0.04 -22.44
N ASP A 489 -21.38 0.81 -22.91
CA ASP A 489 -20.07 0.99 -22.27
C ASP A 489 -20.19 1.80 -20.97
N SER A 490 -19.04 2.09 -20.34
CA SER A 490 -18.96 2.89 -19.11
C SER A 490 -19.55 4.29 -19.25
N ASP A 491 -19.56 4.85 -20.47
CA ASP A 491 -20.09 6.18 -20.78
C ASP A 491 -21.55 6.13 -21.25
N GLN A 492 -22.23 4.99 -21.08
CA GLN A 492 -23.58 4.74 -21.57
C GLN A 492 -23.73 4.85 -23.09
N LYS A 493 -22.63 4.72 -23.84
CA LYS A 493 -22.67 4.66 -25.30
C LYS A 493 -22.94 3.24 -25.74
N LYS A 494 -23.79 3.10 -26.75
CA LYS A 494 -24.13 1.81 -27.34
C LYS A 494 -22.97 1.31 -28.19
N ARG A 495 -22.41 0.17 -27.84
CA ARG A 495 -21.34 -0.53 -28.56
C ARG A 495 -21.82 -1.86 -29.07
N ARG A 496 -21.17 -2.37 -30.11
CA ARG A 496 -21.39 -3.71 -30.65
C ARG A 496 -20.05 -4.45 -30.64
N LYS A 497 -20.06 -5.73 -30.29
CA LYS A 497 -18.87 -6.57 -30.34
C LYS A 497 -19.16 -7.96 -30.87
N VAL A 498 -18.25 -8.44 -31.71
CA VAL A 498 -18.24 -9.83 -32.19
C VAL A 498 -17.72 -10.73 -31.08
N MET A 499 -18.47 -11.77 -30.74
CA MET A 499 -18.11 -12.75 -29.69
C MET A 499 -17.49 -14.02 -30.27
N VAL A 500 -17.75 -14.29 -31.55
CA VAL A 500 -17.28 -15.45 -32.31
C VAL A 500 -17.00 -15.02 -33.74
N ASN A 501 -15.82 -15.35 -34.29
CA ASN A 501 -15.55 -15.10 -35.71
C ASN A 501 -14.61 -16.14 -36.31
N TRP A 502 -14.66 -16.27 -37.64
CA TRP A 502 -13.73 -17.08 -38.42
C TRP A 502 -12.42 -16.30 -38.68
N SER A 503 -11.27 -16.94 -38.50
CA SER A 503 -9.97 -16.41 -38.90
C SER A 503 -9.53 -17.06 -40.21
N GLU A 504 -9.52 -16.27 -41.28
CA GLU A 504 -9.12 -16.76 -42.60
C GLU A 504 -7.62 -17.15 -42.63
N ARG A 505 -6.76 -16.38 -41.95
CA ARG A 505 -5.31 -16.65 -41.83
C ARG A 505 -5.02 -17.97 -41.11
N ARG A 506 -5.76 -18.28 -40.04
CA ARG A 506 -5.49 -19.44 -39.17
C ARG A 506 -6.43 -20.62 -39.39
N LYS A 507 -7.43 -20.46 -40.26
CA LYS A 507 -8.44 -21.45 -40.65
C LYS A 507 -9.15 -22.08 -39.44
N VAL A 508 -9.52 -21.25 -38.48
CA VAL A 508 -10.24 -21.64 -37.25
C VAL A 508 -11.22 -20.54 -36.84
N PHE A 509 -12.30 -20.92 -36.17
CA PHE A 509 -13.10 -19.98 -35.41
C PHE A 509 -12.43 -19.70 -34.06
N TRP A 510 -12.51 -18.46 -33.60
CA TRP A 510 -12.24 -18.10 -32.22
C TRP A 510 -13.55 -17.76 -31.51
N HIS A 511 -13.61 -18.10 -30.23
CA HIS A 511 -14.78 -17.89 -29.38
C HIS A 511 -14.34 -17.23 -28.08
N PHE A 512 -14.96 -16.10 -27.73
CA PHE A 512 -14.81 -15.57 -26.38
C PHE A 512 -15.46 -16.51 -25.37
N ALA A 513 -14.74 -16.82 -24.31
CA ALA A 513 -15.13 -17.79 -23.32
C ALA A 513 -15.00 -17.23 -21.90
N VAL A 514 -15.91 -17.61 -21.01
CA VAL A 514 -15.94 -17.14 -19.63
C VAL A 514 -15.97 -18.32 -18.67
N GLU A 515 -15.02 -18.31 -17.75
CA GLU A 515 -15.02 -19.18 -16.56
C GLU A 515 -15.48 -18.36 -15.36
N ALA A 516 -16.57 -18.76 -14.70
CA ALA A 516 -17.07 -18.07 -13.52
C ALA A 516 -16.63 -18.77 -12.22
N ARG A 517 -16.06 -18.00 -11.29
CA ARG A 517 -15.65 -18.47 -9.97
C ARG A 517 -16.46 -17.76 -8.88
N PRO A 518 -17.44 -18.42 -8.25
CA PRO A 518 -18.20 -17.82 -7.16
C PRO A 518 -17.33 -17.64 -5.91
N SER A 519 -17.59 -16.56 -5.17
CA SER A 519 -16.97 -16.24 -3.89
C SER A 519 -18.00 -15.59 -2.97
N LEU A 520 -17.97 -15.97 -1.70
CA LEU A 520 -18.83 -15.44 -0.63
C LEU A 520 -18.03 -14.54 0.34
N GLY A 521 -16.99 -13.87 -0.15
CA GLY A 521 -16.19 -12.95 0.68
C GLY A 521 -17.00 -11.76 1.19
N LEU A 522 -16.33 -10.63 1.46
CA LEU A 522 -17.01 -9.40 1.94
C LEU A 522 -18.25 -9.00 1.12
N GLN A 523 -18.23 -9.29 -0.18
CA GLN A 523 -19.38 -9.17 -1.06
C GLN A 523 -19.51 -10.44 -1.91
N PRO A 524 -20.66 -11.14 -1.87
CA PRO A 524 -20.95 -12.27 -2.75
C PRO A 524 -20.84 -11.89 -4.22
N ARG A 525 -20.09 -12.67 -5.01
CA ARG A 525 -19.83 -12.36 -6.42
C ARG A 525 -19.36 -13.56 -7.23
N TYR A 526 -19.42 -13.43 -8.54
CA TYR A 526 -18.63 -14.23 -9.48
C TYR A 526 -17.41 -13.44 -9.95
N THR A 527 -16.23 -14.03 -9.87
CA THR A 527 -15.06 -13.55 -10.62
C THR A 527 -15.05 -14.23 -11.98
N LEU A 528 -15.23 -13.44 -13.04
CA LEU A 528 -15.30 -13.91 -14.41
C LEU A 528 -13.90 -13.88 -15.03
N ARG A 529 -13.36 -15.04 -15.39
CA ARG A 529 -12.07 -15.16 -16.08
C ARG A 529 -12.31 -15.28 -17.58
N GLN A 530 -11.67 -14.39 -18.33
CA GLN A 530 -11.72 -14.39 -19.78
C GLN A 530 -10.80 -15.47 -20.36
N HIS A 531 -11.29 -16.17 -21.37
CA HIS A 531 -10.57 -17.17 -22.14
C HIS A 531 -10.93 -17.02 -23.62
N VAL A 532 -10.15 -17.67 -24.49
CA VAL A 532 -10.49 -17.82 -25.91
C VAL A 532 -10.35 -19.29 -26.28
N ILE A 533 -11.42 -19.84 -26.85
CA ILE A 533 -11.49 -21.22 -27.33
C ILE A 533 -11.48 -21.20 -28.86
N PHE A 534 -10.80 -22.16 -29.46
CA PHE A 534 -10.72 -22.30 -30.92
C PHE A 534 -11.44 -23.57 -31.37
N THR A 535 -12.15 -23.48 -32.49
CA THR A 535 -12.87 -24.58 -33.12
C THR A 535 -12.62 -24.58 -34.63
N ALA A 536 -12.77 -25.72 -35.30
CA ALA A 536 -12.67 -25.79 -36.76
C ALA A 536 -14.04 -25.60 -37.45
N ASP A 537 -15.12 -26.02 -36.78
CA ASP A 537 -16.50 -26.09 -37.27
C ASP A 537 -17.41 -24.99 -36.68
N GLY A 538 -16.86 -24.11 -35.82
CA GLY A 538 -17.62 -23.10 -35.09
C GLY A 538 -18.38 -23.67 -33.88
N GLN A 539 -18.18 -24.94 -33.53
CA GLN A 539 -18.96 -25.65 -32.52
C GLN A 539 -18.04 -26.37 -31.53
N THR A 540 -17.16 -27.24 -32.00
CA THR A 540 -16.42 -28.22 -31.19
C THR A 540 -14.99 -27.77 -30.93
N PRO A 541 -14.52 -27.74 -29.66
CA PRO A 541 -13.16 -27.32 -29.34
C PRO A 541 -12.11 -28.18 -30.05
N LEU A 542 -11.01 -27.56 -30.46
CA LEU A 542 -9.85 -28.32 -30.94
C LEU A 542 -9.36 -29.32 -29.89
N VAL A 543 -9.07 -30.55 -30.33
CA VAL A 543 -8.65 -31.65 -29.45
C VAL A 543 -7.21 -31.45 -28.94
N SER A 544 -6.30 -30.95 -29.78
CA SER A 544 -4.91 -30.69 -29.38
C SER A 544 -4.83 -29.45 -28.49
N LYS A 545 -4.36 -29.67 -27.25
CA LYS A 545 -4.14 -28.61 -26.26
C LYS A 545 -2.98 -27.71 -26.67
N GLU A 546 -1.92 -28.31 -27.22
CA GLU A 546 -0.71 -27.63 -27.69
C GLU A 546 -1.07 -26.62 -28.78
N ARG A 547 -1.83 -27.06 -29.79
CA ARG A 547 -2.32 -26.18 -30.85
C ARG A 547 -3.20 -25.06 -30.30
N MET A 548 -4.09 -25.36 -29.36
CA MET A 548 -4.94 -24.35 -28.71
C MET A 548 -4.12 -23.30 -27.96
N HIS A 549 -3.08 -23.71 -27.23
CA HIS A 549 -2.17 -22.81 -26.52
C HIS A 549 -1.36 -21.91 -27.46
N VAL A 550 -0.86 -22.46 -28.57
CA VAL A 550 -0.15 -21.69 -29.60
C VAL A 550 -1.07 -20.67 -30.25
N LEU A 551 -2.27 -21.09 -30.66
CA LEU A 551 -3.29 -20.20 -31.24
C LEU A 551 -3.65 -19.07 -30.27
N ARG A 552 -3.92 -19.37 -28.99
CA ARG A 552 -4.23 -18.35 -27.98
C ARG A 552 -3.13 -17.30 -27.86
N ARG A 553 -1.85 -17.73 -27.77
CA ARG A 553 -0.71 -16.79 -27.65
C ARG A 553 -0.57 -15.90 -28.89
N ARG A 554 -0.74 -16.48 -30.08
CA ARG A 554 -0.57 -15.77 -31.35
C ARG A 554 -1.76 -14.86 -31.67
N PHE A 555 -2.99 -15.34 -31.47
CA PHE A 555 -4.22 -14.62 -31.82
C PHE A 555 -4.50 -13.45 -30.88
N CYS A 556 -4.23 -13.64 -29.58
CA CYS A 556 -4.48 -12.62 -28.58
C CYS A 556 -3.27 -11.72 -28.32
N LYS A 557 -2.22 -11.78 -29.16
CA LYS A 557 -0.99 -10.98 -28.97
C LYS A 557 -1.28 -9.47 -29.01
N SER A 558 -2.22 -9.05 -29.86
CA SER A 558 -2.68 -7.67 -30.02
C SER A 558 -3.93 -7.33 -29.21
N TRP A 559 -4.39 -8.22 -28.32
CA TRP A 559 -5.59 -7.99 -27.55
C TRP A 559 -5.23 -7.30 -26.24
N TRP A 560 -5.40 -5.98 -26.24
CA TRP A 560 -5.19 -5.12 -25.08
C TRP A 560 -6.42 -5.12 -24.13
N ASN A 561 -6.27 -4.45 -22.99
CA ASN A 561 -7.24 -4.50 -21.90
C ASN A 561 -8.62 -3.96 -22.27
N ASP A 562 -8.68 -2.95 -23.14
CA ASP A 562 -9.91 -2.40 -23.71
C ASP A 562 -10.73 -3.47 -24.45
N ARG A 563 -10.10 -4.23 -25.35
CA ARG A 563 -10.75 -5.31 -26.10
C ARG A 563 -11.26 -6.41 -25.17
N TRP A 564 -10.44 -6.84 -24.20
CA TRP A 564 -10.83 -7.87 -23.23
C TRP A 564 -11.96 -7.40 -22.31
N ARG A 565 -11.92 -6.13 -21.89
CA ARG A 565 -12.96 -5.49 -21.10
C ARG A 565 -14.28 -5.46 -21.87
N ASP A 566 -14.25 -4.99 -23.11
CA ASP A 566 -15.46 -4.82 -23.93
C ASP A 566 -16.11 -6.17 -24.29
N LEU A 567 -15.31 -7.20 -24.57
CA LEU A 567 -15.81 -8.57 -24.72
C LEU A 567 -16.50 -9.08 -23.44
N LEU A 568 -15.91 -8.81 -22.27
CA LEU A 568 -16.50 -9.23 -21.01
C LEU A 568 -17.78 -8.46 -20.68
N ILE A 569 -17.81 -7.14 -20.91
CA ILE A 569 -19.02 -6.32 -20.74
C ILE A 569 -20.11 -6.80 -21.70
N GLY A 570 -19.77 -7.06 -22.96
CA GLY A 570 -20.68 -7.64 -23.94
C GLY A 570 -21.25 -8.97 -23.47
N PHE A 571 -20.41 -9.88 -22.97
CA PHE A 571 -20.88 -11.16 -22.42
C PHE A 571 -21.87 -10.97 -21.25
N VAL A 572 -21.56 -10.07 -20.31
CA VAL A 572 -22.44 -9.77 -19.16
C VAL A 572 -23.75 -9.12 -19.60
N ALA A 573 -23.72 -8.21 -20.59
CA ALA A 573 -24.92 -7.60 -21.15
C ALA A 573 -25.83 -8.64 -21.82
N TRP A 574 -25.26 -9.60 -22.56
CA TRP A 574 -26.00 -10.73 -23.10
C TRP A 574 -26.59 -11.63 -22.00
N LEU A 575 -25.80 -11.92 -20.96
CA LEU A 575 -26.24 -12.74 -19.82
C LEU A 575 -27.45 -12.12 -19.09
N ASN A 576 -27.45 -10.79 -18.92
CA ASN A 576 -28.46 -10.09 -18.14
C ASN A 576 -29.78 -9.84 -18.88
N SER A 577 -29.94 -10.35 -20.10
CA SER A 577 -31.22 -10.33 -20.84
C SER A 577 -32.41 -11.00 -20.11
N SER A 578 -32.16 -11.77 -19.05
CA SER A 578 -33.16 -12.54 -18.29
C SER A 578 -33.10 -12.37 -16.77
N ASN A 579 -32.51 -11.27 -16.28
CA ASN A 579 -32.52 -10.82 -14.88
C ASN A 579 -31.89 -11.73 -13.80
N GLY A 580 -31.11 -12.77 -14.16
CA GLY A 580 -30.36 -13.57 -13.18
C GLY A 580 -29.95 -14.95 -13.68
N LEU A 581 -29.44 -15.79 -12.77
CA LEU A 581 -29.23 -17.23 -13.02
C LEU A 581 -30.45 -18.00 -12.53
N THR A 582 -31.10 -18.74 -13.40
CA THR A 582 -32.30 -19.51 -13.07
C THR A 582 -31.90 -20.77 -12.32
N LEU A 583 -32.41 -20.91 -11.09
CA LEU A 583 -32.20 -22.11 -10.28
C LEU A 583 -33.33 -23.12 -10.52
N ASP A 584 -34.56 -22.60 -10.63
CA ASP A 584 -35.78 -23.32 -10.98
C ASP A 584 -36.80 -22.36 -11.63
N ALA A 585 -38.02 -22.83 -11.89
CA ALA A 585 -39.06 -22.07 -12.59
C ALA A 585 -39.44 -20.70 -11.95
N SER A 586 -39.10 -20.46 -10.69
CA SER A 586 -39.48 -19.23 -9.96
C SER A 586 -38.37 -18.63 -9.09
N LEU A 587 -37.25 -19.32 -8.93
CA LEU A 587 -36.13 -18.91 -8.09
C LEU A 587 -34.91 -18.60 -8.96
N GLN A 588 -34.30 -17.45 -8.69
CA GLN A 588 -33.10 -17.01 -9.38
C GLN A 588 -32.04 -16.55 -8.38
N VAL A 589 -30.77 -16.71 -8.75
CA VAL A 589 -29.69 -15.91 -8.16
C VAL A 589 -29.69 -14.57 -8.87
N GLU A 590 -30.03 -13.50 -8.14
CA GLU A 590 -30.06 -12.16 -8.71
C GLU A 590 -28.62 -11.65 -8.88
N LEU A 591 -28.24 -11.37 -10.12
CA LEU A 591 -26.94 -10.81 -10.47
C LEU A 591 -27.06 -9.32 -10.74
N ASP A 592 -25.94 -8.62 -10.60
CA ASP A 592 -25.86 -7.24 -11.09
C ASP A 592 -25.94 -7.19 -12.63
N GLN A 593 -26.48 -6.09 -13.15
CA GLN A 593 -26.59 -5.86 -14.59
C GLN A 593 -25.24 -5.51 -15.22
N GLN A 594 -24.31 -5.01 -14.42
CA GLN A 594 -22.99 -4.56 -14.85
C GLN A 594 -21.90 -5.17 -13.97
N LEU A 595 -20.67 -5.18 -14.50
CA LEU A 595 -19.49 -5.49 -13.71
C LEU A 595 -19.27 -4.41 -12.65
N LEU A 596 -18.76 -4.82 -11.49
CA LEU A 596 -18.44 -3.90 -10.41
C LEU A 596 -17.35 -2.92 -10.88
N SER A 597 -17.58 -1.62 -10.64
CA SER A 597 -16.61 -0.57 -10.93
C SER A 597 -16.01 -0.02 -9.64
N PHE A 598 -14.76 0.39 -9.73
CA PHE A 598 -14.02 1.07 -8.67
C PHE A 598 -13.59 2.44 -9.16
N VAL A 599 -13.40 3.37 -8.24
CA VAL A 599 -12.78 4.67 -8.56
C VAL A 599 -11.39 4.65 -7.97
N SER A 600 -10.39 4.66 -8.84
CA SER A 600 -9.03 5.00 -8.47
C SER A 600 -8.94 6.51 -8.24
N PRO A 601 -8.30 6.99 -7.17
CA PRO A 601 -8.15 8.43 -6.94
C PRO A 601 -7.25 9.11 -7.98
N VAL A 602 -6.44 8.35 -8.71
CA VAL A 602 -5.49 8.82 -9.72
C VAL A 602 -5.59 7.98 -11.00
N SER A 603 -5.06 8.49 -12.10
CA SER A 603 -5.03 7.83 -13.41
C SER A 603 -3.59 7.64 -13.87
N LEU A 604 -3.38 6.74 -14.85
CA LEU A 604 -2.16 6.68 -15.63
C LEU A 604 -2.35 7.50 -16.91
N GLU A 605 -1.46 8.44 -17.15
CA GLU A 605 -1.32 9.11 -18.44
C GLU A 605 -0.43 8.22 -19.32
N SER A 606 -0.96 7.78 -20.45
CA SER A 606 -0.21 7.03 -21.45
C SER A 606 0.29 7.97 -22.55
N ASP A 607 1.45 7.67 -23.15
CA ASP A 607 1.92 8.40 -24.34
C ASP A 607 0.94 8.29 -25.53
N GLN A 608 0.04 7.30 -25.53
CA GLN A 608 -1.02 7.09 -26.52
C GLN A 608 -2.11 8.18 -26.46
N ASP A 609 -2.43 8.69 -25.26
CA ASP A 609 -3.46 9.72 -25.08
C ASP A 609 -3.09 11.07 -25.75
N ILE A 610 -1.80 11.25 -26.11
CA ILE A 610 -1.30 12.43 -26.84
C ILE A 610 -1.53 12.28 -28.36
N ILE A 611 -1.72 11.06 -28.87
CA ILE A 611 -1.81 10.74 -30.30
C ILE A 611 -3.27 10.56 -30.75
N ASP A 612 -4.15 10.05 -29.88
CA ASP A 612 -5.54 9.69 -30.23
C ASP A 612 -6.54 10.86 -30.20
N GLY A 613 -6.12 12.02 -30.73
CA GLY A 613 -7.03 13.08 -31.18
C GLY A 613 -7.79 12.74 -32.47
N HIS A 614 -7.65 11.52 -33.00
CA HIS A 614 -8.27 11.06 -34.23
C HIS A 614 -9.26 9.93 -33.95
N THR A 615 -10.53 10.30 -34.07
CA THR A 615 -11.72 9.48 -34.36
C THR A 615 -11.51 7.95 -34.36
N GLU A 616 -11.98 7.27 -33.32
CA GLU A 616 -12.26 5.83 -33.34
C GLU A 616 -13.24 5.54 -34.49
N THR A 617 -12.72 5.08 -35.63
CA THR A 617 -13.53 4.41 -36.64
C THR A 617 -13.81 3.00 -36.15
N ASP A 618 -15.10 2.63 -36.11
CA ASP A 618 -15.66 1.29 -35.84
C ASP A 618 -15.25 0.26 -36.93
N ASP A 619 -13.97 0.19 -37.28
CA ASP A 619 -13.42 -0.91 -38.06
C ASP A 619 -13.01 -2.01 -37.07
N ASP A 620 -13.97 -2.87 -36.74
CA ASP A 620 -13.78 -4.15 -36.04
C ASP A 620 -12.86 -5.14 -36.81
N GLU A 621 -12.27 -4.69 -37.92
CA GLU A 621 -11.13 -5.28 -38.61
C GLU A 621 -9.86 -4.49 -38.27
N LEU A 622 -9.33 -4.67 -37.06
CA LEU A 622 -7.87 -4.61 -36.93
C LEU A 622 -7.34 -5.73 -37.82
N SER A 623 -6.96 -5.37 -39.04
CA SER A 623 -6.32 -6.25 -39.99
C SER A 623 -5.15 -6.92 -39.27
N ASP A 624 -5.03 -8.23 -39.44
CA ASP A 624 -3.88 -9.02 -39.00
C ASP A 624 -2.58 -8.61 -39.77
N ASP A 625 -2.56 -7.43 -40.43
CA ASP A 625 -1.65 -7.05 -41.52
C ASP A 625 -0.44 -6.20 -41.08
N ASP A 626 -0.38 -5.64 -39.87
CA ASP A 626 0.72 -4.72 -39.50
C ASP A 626 1.82 -5.32 -38.62
N PHE A 627 1.85 -6.64 -38.40
CA PHE A 627 2.95 -7.29 -37.69
C PHE A 627 3.39 -8.58 -38.40
N ASP A 628 4.26 -8.44 -39.40
CA ASP A 628 4.98 -9.57 -39.99
C ASP A 628 6.47 -9.24 -40.10
N VAL A 629 7.31 -9.85 -39.25
CA VAL A 629 8.70 -10.21 -39.57
C VAL A 629 9.09 -11.44 -38.74
N SER A 630 9.30 -12.55 -39.43
CA SER A 630 10.10 -13.74 -39.05
C SER A 630 10.03 -14.25 -37.60
N ASP A 631 9.29 -15.33 -37.38
CA ASP A 631 9.71 -16.40 -36.45
C ASP A 631 9.00 -17.72 -36.86
N GLU A 632 9.69 -18.36 -37.80
CA GLU A 632 9.86 -19.81 -38.02
C GLU A 632 8.61 -20.71 -37.98
N MET A 633 8.20 -21.07 -39.21
CA MET A 633 7.75 -22.42 -39.54
C MET A 633 8.85 -23.42 -39.18
N ASP A 634 8.80 -24.04 -38.00
CA ASP A 634 9.52 -25.32 -37.79
C ASP A 634 8.91 -26.25 -36.73
N ASP A 635 7.87 -25.85 -36.00
CA ASP A 635 7.45 -26.64 -34.81
C ASP A 635 6.17 -27.50 -34.97
N LEU A 636 5.71 -27.75 -36.21
CA LEU A 636 4.57 -28.65 -36.48
C LEU A 636 4.74 -29.54 -37.72
N GLY A 637 5.97 -29.72 -38.21
CA GLY A 637 6.28 -30.38 -39.47
C GLY A 637 6.92 -31.76 -39.39
N SER A 638 6.62 -32.61 -38.39
CA SER A 638 7.27 -33.94 -38.31
C SER A 638 6.37 -35.17 -38.13
N ASP A 639 5.03 -35.07 -38.09
CA ASP A 639 4.18 -36.23 -37.75
C ASP A 639 3.15 -36.65 -38.81
N MET A 640 3.33 -36.26 -40.09
CA MET A 640 2.52 -36.79 -41.20
C MET A 640 3.35 -37.20 -42.42
N ARG A 641 4.35 -38.05 -42.19
CA ARG A 641 4.95 -38.90 -43.23
C ARG A 641 5.37 -40.25 -42.64
N ASP A 642 4.39 -41.10 -42.37
CA ASP A 642 4.56 -42.56 -42.45
C ASP A 642 3.21 -43.23 -42.18
N THR A 643 2.39 -43.36 -43.23
CA THR A 643 1.33 -44.38 -43.36
C THR A 643 0.93 -44.47 -44.83
N SER A 644 1.90 -44.88 -45.66
CA SER A 644 1.62 -45.43 -46.99
C SER A 644 2.77 -46.32 -47.43
N GLU A 645 2.90 -47.50 -46.80
CA GLU A 645 3.45 -48.74 -47.39
C GLU A 645 3.53 -49.82 -46.29
N ALA A 646 2.46 -50.62 -46.19
CA ALA A 646 2.42 -52.05 -45.81
C ALA A 646 0.97 -52.47 -45.55
#